data_AF-R7XD28-F1
#
_entry.id   AF-R7XD28-F1
#
_cell.length_a   1.000
_cell.length_b   1.000
_cell.length_c   1.000
_cell.angle_alpha   90.00
_cell.angle_beta   90.00
_cell.angle_gamma   90.00
#
_symmetry.space_group_name_H-M   'P 1'
#
loop_
_entity.id
_entity.type
_entity.pdbx_description
1 polymer ?
#
loop_
_entity_poly.entity_id
_entity_poly.type
_entity_poly.pdbx_seq_one_letter_code
_entity_poly.pdbx_strand_id
1 'polypeptide(L)'
;MILTRKRAAQGASARLADGLANRPEHAGAASGRLSQRLAASLAGAMPTMDRRSFLKRSGIGVGAGLAASQLTLIRKADAADDKKAAADGKTGIVVRRTVCGHCSVGCAVDAVVQNGVWIRQEPVFDSPINLGAHCAKGAALREHGHGEYRLKYPMKLVNGKYQRISWDQALDEITAKMKEIRQQTGPDSMFFVGSSKHSNEQAYLLRKWVSFFGTNNTDHQARICHSTTVAGVANTWGYGAMTNSYNDMQNAKAALYIGSNAAEAHPVSMLHLLHAKENGCKVIVVDPRYTRTAAKAQHYVRIRSGTDIAFLFGMLYHIFQNGWEDQKYLQDRVYGMDKVKEEVMAKWTPDKVEEVCGVPEAQVKMVAEIMAKNRPSTLVWCMGQTQHTIGNAIVRASCLVQLALGNIGVAGGGANIFRGHDNVQGATDVGPNPDSLPGYYGLATGAWKHYAAVWGVDYEWIKKQFVSQAMMEKSGTTVSRWIDIVTEKNELIDQDNNVRGVFFWGHAPNSQTRGLEMKKALDKLDLLVVVDPYPSATAAMANMPPAEGDKVNPNRAVYLLPACTQFETSGTCTASNRSLQWREKVIEPLFESMPDQTLMQAFADKLGFGKELSKNMKLIEVKRAGRTWMEPEPESILREINASNWTIGYTGQSPERLKAHMRNMQMFDVKTLRCKAGKDPVTGYDLTGDYFGLPWPCYGTPELKHPGSPNLYDTSKHVMDGGGNFRANFGVERDGVSLLAEDGSYSLGAEITTGYPEFDHVLLKKLGWWDDLTDAEKAKAEGKNWKTDLSGGIQRVVMKNHGCHPFGNAKARAVVWNFPDAIPQHREPLYSTRPDMVAKYPTHDDKMAFWRLPTLYKSVQQRNIENKVYEKFPIILTSGRLVEYEGGGEETRSNPWLAELQQENFVEINPRAASDRGIRNGDFCWVKTPTGARIKVRALVTERVGPDTAFIPFHFSGWWQGKDLKDYYPAGAMPVVRGEAVNTATTYGYDSVTMMQETKTTVCQIERFA
;
A
#
# COMPACT_ATOMS: atom_id res chain seq x y z
N MET A 1 20.28 -11.60 35.95
CA MET A 1 20.80 -12.38 37.09
C MET A 1 21.33 -13.71 36.55
N ILE A 2 22.63 -13.95 36.74
CA ILE A 2 23.36 -15.15 36.32
C ILE A 2 23.12 -16.25 37.37
N LEU A 3 22.89 -17.49 36.96
CA LEU A 3 23.30 -18.67 37.74
C LEU A 3 23.44 -19.91 36.84
N THR A 4 24.62 -20.50 36.97
CA THR A 4 25.20 -21.64 36.26
C THR A 4 25.04 -22.97 37.01
N ARG A 5 25.38 -24.09 36.31
CA ARG A 5 25.79 -25.45 36.76
C ARG A 5 24.64 -26.48 36.82
N LYS A 6 24.81 -27.76 36.46
CA LYS A 6 25.99 -28.63 36.17
C LYS A 6 25.52 -29.91 35.44
N ARG A 7 26.42 -30.54 34.67
CA ARG A 7 26.31 -31.90 34.11
C ARG A 7 26.46 -32.98 35.20
N ALA A 8 25.84 -34.14 34.97
CA ALA A 8 26.36 -35.44 35.38
C ALA A 8 26.12 -36.46 34.25
N ALA A 9 27.13 -37.28 33.98
CA ALA A 9 27.14 -38.36 33.00
C ALA A 9 27.61 -39.64 33.70
N GLN A 10 27.03 -40.78 33.32
CA GLN A 10 27.48 -42.18 33.45
C GLN A 10 26.26 -43.02 33.01
N GLY A 11 26.30 -44.03 32.15
CA GLY A 11 27.36 -44.78 31.49
C GLY A 11 26.88 -46.23 31.39
N ALA A 12 26.84 -46.82 30.18
CA ALA A 12 26.97 -48.27 29.95
C ALA A 12 27.03 -48.56 28.43
N SER A 13 27.91 -49.49 28.07
CA SER A 13 28.40 -49.83 26.74
C SER A 13 28.20 -51.32 26.48
N ALA A 14 27.87 -51.69 25.23
CA ALA A 14 28.25 -52.94 24.53
C ALA A 14 27.94 -52.73 23.02
N ARG A 15 28.90 -52.68 22.06
CA ARG A 15 29.69 -53.77 21.40
C ARG A 15 28.77 -54.88 20.83
N LEU A 16 28.81 -55.33 19.56
CA LEU A 16 29.82 -55.46 18.48
C LEU A 16 29.05 -55.66 17.12
N ALA A 17 29.52 -55.13 15.97
CA ALA A 17 30.25 -55.80 14.85
C ALA A 17 29.47 -56.97 14.18
N ASP A 18 29.48 -57.27 12.88
CA ASP A 18 30.26 -56.92 11.68
C ASP A 18 29.49 -57.50 10.46
N GLY A 19 29.81 -57.11 9.21
CA GLY A 19 29.35 -57.87 8.04
C GLY A 19 29.30 -57.13 6.69
N LEU A 20 30.48 -56.91 6.10
CA LEU A 20 30.70 -56.43 4.72
C LEU A 20 30.52 -57.54 3.66
N ALA A 21 30.16 -57.11 2.44
CA ALA A 21 30.83 -57.44 1.15
C ALA A 21 29.89 -57.87 0.01
N ASN A 22 29.76 -57.03 -1.04
CA ASN A 22 30.31 -57.27 -2.40
C ASN A 22 29.63 -56.40 -3.48
N ARG A 23 30.46 -55.64 -4.20
CA ARG A 23 30.28 -55.11 -5.57
C ARG A 23 31.29 -55.83 -6.48
N PRO A 24 31.10 -55.81 -7.82
CA PRO A 24 32.02 -55.04 -8.67
C PRO A 24 31.31 -54.33 -9.87
N GLU A 25 31.69 -53.08 -10.22
CA GLU A 25 32.52 -52.60 -11.37
C GLU A 25 31.67 -52.33 -12.65
N HIS A 26 31.74 -51.23 -13.40
CA HIS A 26 32.79 -50.35 -13.98
C HIS A 26 32.21 -48.91 -14.23
N ALA A 27 32.88 -47.82 -14.67
CA ALA A 27 34.25 -47.29 -14.71
C ALA A 27 34.22 -45.87 -15.38
N GLY A 28 35.14 -44.97 -15.00
CA GLY A 28 35.54 -43.72 -15.70
C GLY A 28 35.18 -42.41 -14.96
N ALA A 29 36.04 -41.41 -14.69
CA ALA A 29 37.46 -41.12 -15.00
C ALA A 29 38.01 -40.05 -14.00
N ALA A 30 39.34 -39.81 -13.99
CA ALA A 30 40.11 -39.16 -12.92
C ALA A 30 40.72 -37.77 -13.25
N SER A 31 40.96 -36.94 -12.22
CA SER A 31 42.15 -36.06 -11.96
C SER A 31 41.85 -35.12 -10.76
N GLY A 32 42.74 -34.67 -9.87
CA GLY A 32 44.17 -34.87 -9.65
C GLY A 32 44.59 -34.10 -8.37
N ARG A 33 45.30 -34.77 -7.45
CA ARG A 33 45.66 -34.33 -6.08
C ARG A 33 46.91 -33.44 -6.03
N LEU A 34 46.87 -32.23 -6.62
CA LEU A 34 47.99 -31.28 -6.55
C LEU A 34 47.70 -30.03 -5.69
N SER A 35 46.43 -29.69 -5.44
CA SER A 35 46.03 -28.48 -4.70
C SER A 35 46.14 -28.59 -3.18
N GLN A 36 46.07 -29.80 -2.62
CA GLN A 36 46.03 -29.99 -1.16
C GLN A 36 47.41 -29.93 -0.48
N ARG A 37 48.52 -30.00 -1.23
CA ARG A 37 49.87 -29.87 -0.65
C ARG A 37 50.44 -28.45 -0.67
N LEU A 38 49.85 -27.52 -1.44
CA LEU A 38 50.30 -26.11 -1.46
C LEU A 38 49.66 -25.23 -0.37
N ALA A 39 48.48 -25.58 0.12
CA ALA A 39 47.78 -24.79 1.14
C ALA A 39 48.38 -24.96 2.56
N ALA A 40 49.08 -26.07 2.82
CA ALA A 40 49.63 -26.37 4.13
C ALA A 40 51.02 -25.73 4.39
N SER A 41 51.71 -25.22 3.37
CA SER A 41 53.06 -24.65 3.52
C SER A 41 53.10 -23.11 3.60
N LEU A 42 51.97 -22.42 3.52
CA LEU A 42 51.89 -20.94 3.54
C LEU A 42 51.27 -20.35 4.82
N ALA A 43 50.89 -21.18 5.79
CA ALA A 43 50.28 -20.72 7.04
C ALA A 43 51.30 -20.36 8.16
N GLY A 44 52.61 -20.40 7.87
CA GLY A 44 53.65 -20.26 8.88
C GLY A 44 54.77 -19.32 8.48
N ALA A 45 54.49 -18.03 8.24
CA ALA A 45 55.45 -16.93 8.38
C ALA A 45 54.83 -15.57 8.00
N MET A 46 54.08 -14.91 8.89
CA MET A 46 53.98 -13.43 8.95
C MET A 46 53.47 -12.99 10.33
N PRO A 47 54.16 -12.07 11.04
CA PRO A 47 53.69 -11.56 12.34
C PRO A 47 52.56 -10.53 12.13
N THR A 48 51.43 -10.72 12.81
CA THR A 48 50.29 -9.80 12.77
C THR A 48 50.55 -8.58 13.64
N MET A 49 50.47 -7.37 13.07
CA MET A 49 50.48 -6.12 13.84
C MET A 49 49.17 -5.92 14.59
N ASP A 50 49.26 -5.53 15.86
CA ASP A 50 48.11 -5.15 16.69
C ASP A 50 47.53 -3.77 16.29
N ARG A 51 46.19 -3.67 16.43
CA ARG A 51 45.31 -2.55 16.05
C ARG A 51 45.73 -1.21 16.68
N ARG A 52 46.39 -1.24 17.83
CA ARG A 52 46.90 -0.04 18.52
C ARG A 52 48.16 0.54 17.84
N SER A 53 48.95 -0.29 17.16
CA SER A 53 50.16 0.13 16.43
C SER A 53 49.84 0.69 15.04
N PHE A 54 48.77 0.21 14.40
CA PHE A 54 48.26 0.76 13.13
C PHE A 54 47.77 2.21 13.31
N LEU A 55 46.96 2.47 14.34
CA LEU A 55 46.41 3.81 14.60
C LEU A 55 47.47 4.86 14.95
N LYS A 56 48.60 4.47 15.53
CA LYS A 56 49.71 5.39 15.83
C LYS A 56 50.53 5.77 14.59
N ARG A 57 50.60 4.91 13.57
CA ARG A 57 51.40 5.16 12.35
C ARG A 57 50.62 5.88 11.25
N SER A 58 49.29 5.77 11.22
CA SER A 58 48.45 6.50 10.25
C SER A 58 48.33 8.01 10.54
N GLY A 59 48.90 8.49 11.67
CA GLY A 59 48.79 9.87 12.12
C GLY A 59 49.88 10.84 11.64
N ILE A 60 50.93 10.39 10.94
CA ILE A 60 52.02 11.27 10.48
C ILE A 60 52.49 10.79 9.09
N GLY A 61 52.19 11.54 8.03
CA GLY A 61 52.97 11.48 6.79
C GLY A 61 52.22 11.51 5.45
N VAL A 62 51.98 12.73 4.97
CA VAL A 62 52.08 13.18 3.55
C VAL A 62 51.10 12.60 2.51
N GLY A 63 50.08 13.41 2.22
CA GLY A 63 49.34 13.45 0.96
C GLY A 63 48.75 14.83 0.69
N ALA A 64 49.39 15.90 1.19
CA ALA A 64 49.05 17.28 0.88
C ALA A 64 49.75 17.66 -0.43
N GLY A 65 49.00 17.80 -1.53
CA GLY A 65 49.60 18.30 -2.77
C GLY A 65 48.72 18.35 -4.02
N LEU A 66 47.68 17.52 -4.15
CA LEU A 66 46.94 17.41 -5.43
C LEU A 66 45.40 17.46 -5.33
N ALA A 67 44.83 17.74 -4.16
CA ALA A 67 43.37 17.83 -3.98
C ALA A 67 42.84 19.27 -3.84
N ALA A 68 43.63 20.28 -4.22
CA ALA A 68 43.28 21.69 -3.97
C ALA A 68 42.48 22.38 -5.10
N SER A 69 42.29 21.75 -6.27
CA SER A 69 41.61 22.39 -7.42
C SER A 69 40.21 21.86 -7.77
N GLN A 70 39.69 20.85 -7.06
CA GLN A 70 38.33 20.32 -7.30
C GLN A 70 37.35 20.52 -6.13
N LEU A 71 37.74 21.22 -5.07
CA LEU A 71 36.89 21.46 -3.89
C LEU A 71 36.05 22.76 -3.94
N THR A 72 36.03 23.49 -5.05
CA THR A 72 35.41 24.82 -5.13
C THR A 72 33.91 24.87 -5.47
N LEU A 73 33.17 23.75 -5.48
CA LEU A 73 31.72 23.76 -5.80
C LEU A 73 30.78 23.13 -4.77
N ILE A 74 31.23 22.84 -3.55
CA ILE A 74 30.33 22.43 -2.45
C ILE A 74 30.31 23.55 -1.39
N ARG A 75 29.25 24.36 -1.38
CA ARG A 75 28.96 25.22 -0.22
C ARG A 75 28.60 24.31 0.96
N LYS A 76 29.35 24.43 2.05
CA LYS A 76 28.97 23.89 3.36
C LYS A 76 27.60 24.45 3.74
N ALA A 77 26.69 23.57 4.16
CA ALA A 77 25.48 23.99 4.85
C ALA A 77 25.90 24.52 6.23
N ASP A 78 25.45 25.72 6.59
CA ASP A 78 25.66 26.27 7.92
C ASP A 78 24.79 25.48 8.91
N ALA A 79 25.44 24.82 9.86
CA ALA A 79 24.78 24.18 11.00
C ALA A 79 24.07 25.24 11.85
N ALA A 80 22.84 24.94 12.28
CA ALA A 80 22.06 25.82 13.15
C ALA A 80 22.76 26.00 14.51
N ASP A 81 23.04 27.26 14.87
CA ASP A 81 23.50 27.79 16.16
C ASP A 81 23.95 26.78 17.25
N ASP A 82 25.12 26.20 17.03
CA ASP A 82 25.84 25.32 17.98
C ASP A 82 26.34 26.03 19.26
N LYS A 83 26.24 27.36 19.35
CA LYS A 83 26.80 28.13 20.48
C LYS A 83 26.10 27.90 21.82
N LYS A 84 24.88 27.31 21.82
CA LYS A 84 24.16 26.97 23.06
C LYS A 84 24.40 25.52 23.52
N ALA A 85 24.74 24.60 22.61
CA ALA A 85 24.93 23.18 22.93
C ALA A 85 26.36 22.86 23.41
N ALA A 86 27.35 23.65 22.99
CA ALA A 86 28.74 23.46 23.39
C ALA A 86 29.02 23.77 24.88
N ALA A 87 28.09 24.41 25.60
CA ALA A 87 28.27 24.80 27.00
C ALA A 87 28.07 23.64 28.00
N ASP A 88 27.39 22.55 27.63
CA ASP A 88 26.91 21.53 28.59
C ASP A 88 27.65 20.18 28.53
N GLY A 89 28.73 20.05 27.75
CA GLY A 89 29.58 18.84 27.75
C GLY A 89 28.89 17.54 27.31
N LYS A 90 27.65 17.58 26.83
CA LYS A 90 26.96 16.47 26.17
C LYS A 90 27.31 16.52 24.68
N THR A 91 27.98 15.48 24.18
CA THR A 91 28.17 15.27 22.73
C THR A 91 26.85 15.53 22.01
N GLY A 92 26.84 16.32 20.93
CA GLY A 92 25.64 16.74 20.16
C GLY A 92 24.87 15.61 19.45
N ILE A 93 24.72 14.46 20.12
CA ILE A 93 23.98 13.27 19.71
C ILE A 93 22.55 13.39 20.23
N VAL A 94 21.58 13.25 19.34
CA VAL A 94 20.15 13.22 19.64
C VAL A 94 19.55 11.97 19.00
N VAL A 95 18.65 11.31 19.72
CA VAL A 95 17.87 10.20 19.16
C VAL A 95 16.52 10.74 18.68
N ARG A 96 16.17 10.44 17.44
CA ARG A 96 14.89 10.77 16.83
C ARG A 96 14.15 9.48 16.51
N ARG A 97 12.95 9.32 17.05
CA ARG A 97 12.13 8.13 16.79
C ARG A 97 11.23 8.37 15.59
N THR A 98 11.34 7.51 14.60
CA THR A 98 10.55 7.59 13.37
C THR A 98 9.99 6.22 12.97
N VAL A 99 9.27 6.17 11.86
CA VAL A 99 8.62 4.96 11.34
C VAL A 99 9.21 4.63 9.97
N CYS A 100 9.45 3.34 9.71
CA CYS A 100 9.95 2.86 8.42
C CYS A 100 9.06 3.35 7.27
N GLY A 101 9.66 4.07 6.32
CA GLY A 101 8.98 4.63 5.15
C GLY A 101 8.89 3.67 3.97
N HIS A 102 8.66 2.36 4.16
CA HIS A 102 8.61 1.38 3.06
C HIS A 102 7.25 0.69 2.90
N CYS A 103 6.97 -0.36 3.67
CA CYS A 103 5.71 -1.12 3.63
C CYS A 103 4.79 -0.75 4.81
N SER A 104 3.53 -1.17 4.75
CA SER A 104 2.49 -0.85 5.73
C SER A 104 2.55 -1.60 7.07
N VAL A 105 3.67 -2.21 7.44
CA VAL A 105 3.81 -2.84 8.78
C VAL A 105 3.90 -1.77 9.86
N GLY A 106 4.61 -0.68 9.60
CA GLY A 106 4.75 0.43 10.56
C GLY A 106 5.81 0.19 11.64
N CYS A 107 6.96 -0.39 11.26
CA CYS A 107 8.08 -0.64 12.19
C CYS A 107 8.70 0.67 12.67
N ALA A 108 8.98 0.78 13.97
CA ALA A 108 9.66 1.92 14.57
C ALA A 108 11.18 1.80 14.48
N VAL A 109 11.86 2.94 14.34
CA VAL A 109 13.32 3.06 14.23
C VAL A 109 13.80 4.24 15.07
N ASP A 110 14.88 4.05 15.83
CA ASP A 110 15.57 5.11 16.53
C ASP A 110 16.76 5.59 15.70
N ALA A 111 16.64 6.77 15.11
CA ALA A 111 17.71 7.41 14.36
C ALA A 111 18.63 8.18 15.30
N VAL A 112 19.91 7.81 15.32
CA VAL A 112 20.95 8.49 16.10
C VAL A 112 21.58 9.56 15.22
N VAL A 113 21.38 10.82 15.60
CA VAL A 113 21.77 12.00 14.85
C VAL A 113 22.83 12.76 15.61
N GLN A 114 23.97 13.06 14.98
CA GLN A 114 25.03 13.86 15.57
C GLN A 114 25.30 15.07 14.68
N ASN A 115 25.22 16.28 15.26
CA ASN A 115 25.44 17.54 14.53
C ASN A 115 24.59 17.63 13.24
N GLY A 116 23.32 17.21 13.31
CA GLY A 116 22.39 17.19 12.17
C GLY A 116 22.56 16.04 11.17
N VAL A 117 23.55 15.14 11.36
CA VAL A 117 23.81 14.01 10.46
C VAL A 117 23.29 12.71 11.07
N TRP A 118 22.55 11.91 10.31
CA TRP A 118 22.12 10.57 10.72
C TRP A 118 23.30 9.58 10.66
N ILE A 119 23.92 9.31 11.82
CA ILE A 119 25.15 8.51 11.90
C ILE A 119 24.91 7.01 12.15
N ARG A 120 23.79 6.66 12.79
CA ARG A 120 23.45 5.27 13.14
C ARG A 120 21.94 5.10 13.28
N GLN A 121 21.42 3.90 13.06
CA GLN A 121 20.03 3.56 13.39
C GLN A 121 20.00 2.39 14.37
N GLU A 122 19.10 2.45 15.35
CA GLU A 122 18.93 1.42 16.37
C GLU A 122 17.56 0.74 16.26
N PRO A 123 17.50 -0.57 16.54
CA PRO A 123 16.24 -1.28 16.67
C PRO A 123 15.46 -0.77 17.87
N VAL A 124 14.14 -0.61 17.70
CA VAL A 124 13.23 -0.23 18.79
C VAL A 124 12.59 -1.48 19.39
N PHE A 125 13.26 -2.08 20.38
CA PHE A 125 12.77 -3.29 21.06
C PHE A 125 11.45 -3.08 21.80
N ASP A 126 11.21 -1.85 22.25
CA ASP A 126 9.97 -1.45 22.94
C ASP A 126 8.77 -1.34 21.99
N SER A 127 8.97 -1.35 20.67
CA SER A 127 7.86 -1.23 19.73
C SER A 127 6.98 -2.47 19.78
N PRO A 128 5.68 -2.34 20.08
CA PRO A 128 4.79 -3.50 20.08
C PRO A 128 4.59 -4.08 18.67
N ILE A 129 4.94 -3.34 17.62
CA ILE A 129 4.80 -3.79 16.23
C ILE A 129 6.00 -4.64 15.81
N ASN A 130 7.21 -4.09 15.84
CA ASN A 130 8.37 -4.79 15.29
C ASN A 130 9.27 -5.48 16.32
N LEU A 131 9.13 -5.20 17.63
CA LEU A 131 9.95 -5.82 18.69
C LEU A 131 11.46 -5.77 18.39
N GLY A 132 11.93 -4.65 17.81
CA GLY A 132 13.31 -4.46 17.37
C GLY A 132 13.68 -5.10 16.02
N ALA A 133 12.80 -5.88 15.39
CA ALA A 133 13.07 -6.49 14.10
C ALA A 133 13.02 -5.48 12.94
N HIS A 134 13.87 -5.71 11.93
CA HIS A 134 13.83 -5.03 10.64
C HIS A 134 13.99 -6.04 9.50
N CYS A 135 13.32 -5.78 8.37
CA CYS A 135 13.67 -6.42 7.10
C CYS A 135 14.87 -5.70 6.45
N ALA A 136 15.39 -6.24 5.35
CA ALA A 136 16.51 -5.61 4.61
C ALA A 136 16.25 -4.13 4.31
N LYS A 137 15.04 -3.78 3.85
CA LYS A 137 14.66 -2.39 3.57
C LYS A 137 14.71 -1.50 4.82
N GLY A 138 14.09 -1.96 5.91
CA GLY A 138 14.08 -1.23 7.18
C GLY A 138 15.46 -1.06 7.81
N ALA A 139 16.37 -2.01 7.57
CA ALA A 139 17.76 -1.93 8.02
C ALA A 139 18.59 -0.91 7.22
N ALA A 140 18.15 -0.55 6.01
CA ALA A 140 18.88 0.33 5.10
C ALA A 140 18.36 1.79 5.07
N LEU A 141 17.47 2.17 5.99
CA LEU A 141 16.82 3.49 5.99
C LEU A 141 17.79 4.66 6.14
N ARG A 142 18.88 4.48 6.89
CA ARG A 142 19.88 5.55 7.07
C ARG A 142 20.41 6.10 5.73
N GLU A 143 20.44 5.30 4.68
CA GLU A 143 20.94 5.71 3.35
C GLU A 143 20.21 6.93 2.78
N HIS A 144 18.94 7.17 3.14
CA HIS A 144 18.20 8.37 2.72
C HIS A 144 18.87 9.67 3.17
N GLY A 145 19.65 9.63 4.25
CA GLY A 145 20.33 10.80 4.81
C GLY A 145 21.69 11.12 4.20
N HIS A 146 22.23 10.28 3.32
CA HIS A 146 23.54 10.51 2.71
C HIS A 146 23.71 9.95 1.28
N GLY A 147 22.69 9.31 0.71
CA GLY A 147 22.74 8.79 -0.65
C GLY A 147 22.89 9.91 -1.70
N GLU A 148 23.72 9.64 -2.71
CA GLU A 148 24.03 10.63 -3.76
C GLU A 148 23.08 10.56 -4.97
N TYR A 149 22.26 9.51 -5.05
CA TYR A 149 21.40 9.17 -6.20
C TYR A 149 20.06 9.92 -6.27
N ARG A 150 19.86 10.92 -5.41
CA ARG A 150 18.61 11.70 -5.32
C ARG A 150 18.66 12.99 -6.13
N LEU A 151 17.49 13.50 -6.49
CA LEU A 151 17.36 14.81 -7.12
C LEU A 151 17.77 15.90 -6.11
N LYS A 152 18.67 16.79 -6.54
CA LYS A 152 19.30 17.80 -5.66
C LYS A 152 18.73 19.21 -5.84
N TYR A 153 18.26 19.53 -7.04
CA TYR A 153 17.82 20.87 -7.45
C TYR A 153 16.63 20.75 -8.41
N PRO A 154 15.80 21.80 -8.56
CA PRO A 154 14.86 21.89 -9.66
C PRO A 154 15.56 21.74 -11.01
N MET A 155 14.98 20.96 -11.93
CA MET A 155 15.53 20.74 -13.26
C MET A 155 14.45 20.85 -14.33
N LYS A 156 14.85 21.32 -15.52
CA LYS A 156 14.03 21.37 -16.74
C LYS A 156 14.68 20.56 -17.85
N LEU A 157 13.89 19.82 -18.61
CA LEU A 157 14.37 19.15 -19.81
C LEU A 157 14.51 20.16 -20.96
N VAL A 158 15.73 20.36 -21.47
CA VAL A 158 16.04 21.28 -22.57
C VAL A 158 16.95 20.57 -23.56
N ASN A 159 16.52 20.45 -24.82
CA ASN A 159 17.29 19.82 -25.90
C ASN A 159 17.84 18.42 -25.52
N GLY A 160 17.00 17.58 -24.92
CA GLY A 160 17.36 16.21 -24.52
C GLY A 160 18.22 16.10 -23.26
N LYS A 161 18.45 17.20 -22.53
CA LYS A 161 19.24 17.22 -21.29
C LYS A 161 18.52 17.93 -20.16
N TYR A 162 18.56 17.34 -18.97
CA TYR A 162 18.09 18.00 -17.75
C TYR A 162 19.08 19.06 -17.31
N GLN A 163 18.61 20.30 -17.21
CA GLN A 163 19.38 21.46 -16.78
C GLN A 163 18.83 21.98 -15.46
N ARG A 164 19.72 22.31 -14.51
CA ARG A 164 19.34 22.95 -13.25
C ARG A 164 18.69 24.30 -13.53
N ILE A 165 17.58 24.58 -12.87
CA ILE A 165 16.90 25.87 -12.85
C ILE A 165 16.72 26.33 -11.40
N SER A 166 16.36 27.60 -11.19
CA SER A 166 16.01 28.08 -9.84
C SER A 166 14.59 27.64 -9.45
N TRP A 167 14.30 27.65 -8.15
CA TRP A 167 12.93 27.43 -7.65
C TRP A 167 11.94 28.46 -8.17
N ASP A 168 12.34 29.73 -8.30
CA ASP A 168 11.45 30.80 -8.78
C ASP A 168 11.09 30.59 -10.26
N GLN A 169 12.09 30.27 -11.08
CA GLN A 169 11.87 29.90 -12.48
C GLN A 169 10.94 28.70 -12.59
N ALA A 170 11.16 27.65 -11.78
CA ALA A 170 10.33 26.46 -11.79
C ALA A 170 8.86 26.79 -11.44
N LEU A 171 8.62 27.51 -10.35
CA LEU A 171 7.27 27.88 -9.93
C LEU A 171 6.58 28.77 -10.96
N ASP A 172 7.28 29.76 -11.50
CA ASP A 172 6.71 30.71 -12.47
C ASP A 172 6.37 30.03 -13.79
N GLU A 173 7.29 29.26 -14.36
CA GLU A 173 7.07 28.57 -15.65
C GLU A 173 5.97 27.49 -15.54
N ILE A 174 5.98 26.71 -14.46
CA ILE A 174 4.97 25.66 -14.24
C ILE A 174 3.59 26.28 -14.03
N THR A 175 3.46 27.29 -13.15
CA THR A 175 2.15 27.88 -12.88
C THR A 175 1.61 28.70 -14.05
N ALA A 176 2.49 29.34 -14.83
CA ALA A 176 2.09 29.98 -16.09
C ALA A 176 1.49 28.94 -17.05
N LYS A 177 2.15 27.78 -17.22
CA LYS A 177 1.65 26.71 -18.10
C LYS A 177 0.35 26.09 -17.58
N MET A 178 0.20 25.93 -16.26
CA MET A 178 -1.05 25.47 -15.65
C MET A 178 -2.20 26.44 -15.88
N LYS A 179 -1.96 27.75 -15.72
CA LYS A 179 -2.95 28.80 -16.00
C LYS A 179 -3.33 28.83 -17.48
N GLU A 180 -2.36 28.67 -18.38
CA GLU A 180 -2.60 28.56 -19.82
C GLU A 180 -3.51 27.37 -20.15
N ILE A 181 -3.18 26.17 -19.67
CA ILE A 181 -4.00 24.97 -19.89
C ILE A 181 -5.41 25.17 -19.32
N ARG A 182 -5.52 25.69 -18.09
CA ARG A 182 -6.82 25.96 -17.47
C ARG A 182 -7.66 26.95 -18.27
N GLN A 183 -7.04 28.00 -18.80
CA GLN A 183 -7.73 29.01 -19.61
C GLN A 183 -8.20 28.46 -20.96
N GLN A 184 -7.40 27.59 -21.59
CA GLN A 184 -7.71 27.03 -22.91
C GLN A 184 -8.72 25.89 -22.85
N THR A 185 -8.59 24.97 -21.88
CA THR A 185 -9.31 23.68 -21.89
C THR A 185 -9.87 23.27 -20.53
N GLY A 186 -9.87 24.17 -19.54
CA GLY A 186 -10.47 23.97 -18.23
C GLY A 186 -9.61 23.17 -17.23
N PRO A 187 -10.00 23.15 -15.95
CA PRO A 187 -9.23 22.53 -14.86
C PRO A 187 -9.12 21.00 -14.98
N ASP A 188 -10.10 20.31 -15.58
CA ASP A 188 -10.04 18.85 -15.80
C ASP A 188 -8.98 18.42 -16.84
N SER A 189 -8.36 19.36 -17.55
CA SER A 189 -7.18 19.09 -18.40
C SER A 189 -5.89 18.85 -17.61
N MET A 190 -5.93 18.96 -16.28
CA MET A 190 -4.83 18.65 -15.38
C MET A 190 -5.11 17.35 -14.62
N PHE A 191 -4.09 16.50 -14.47
CA PHE A 191 -4.15 15.29 -13.65
C PHE A 191 -3.07 15.32 -12.57
N PHE A 192 -3.43 15.02 -11.32
CA PHE A 192 -2.51 15.02 -10.19
C PHE A 192 -2.38 13.62 -9.58
N VAL A 193 -1.27 12.94 -9.87
CA VAL A 193 -0.94 11.65 -9.25
C VAL A 193 -0.28 11.91 -7.90
N GLY A 194 -0.96 11.56 -6.80
CA GLY A 194 -0.47 11.71 -5.44
C GLY A 194 0.36 10.52 -4.94
N SER A 195 0.83 10.61 -3.69
CA SER A 195 1.70 9.61 -3.10
C SER A 195 1.12 8.92 -1.87
N SER A 196 1.35 7.61 -1.78
CA SER A 196 1.13 6.81 -0.57
C SER A 196 2.36 6.79 0.36
N LYS A 197 3.40 7.56 0.01
CA LYS A 197 4.53 7.92 0.89
C LYS A 197 4.28 9.23 1.62
N HIS A 198 3.42 10.10 1.09
CA HIS A 198 3.02 11.33 1.77
C HIS A 198 2.53 11.00 3.17
N SER A 199 2.84 11.88 4.14
CA SER A 199 2.17 11.81 5.45
C SER A 199 0.66 12.04 5.28
N ASN A 200 -0.13 11.71 6.29
CA ASN A 200 -1.58 11.96 6.24
C ASN A 200 -1.88 13.45 6.00
N GLU A 201 -1.07 14.33 6.57
CA GLU A 201 -1.19 15.78 6.40
C GLU A 201 -0.93 16.21 4.96
N GLN A 202 0.12 15.68 4.33
CA GLN A 202 0.47 15.95 2.95
C GLN A 202 -0.58 15.40 1.97
N ALA A 203 -1.06 14.18 2.21
CA ALA A 203 -2.05 13.52 1.36
C ALA A 203 -3.42 14.24 1.42
N TYR A 204 -3.84 14.63 2.62
CA TYR A 204 -5.03 15.46 2.87
C TYR A 204 -4.91 16.83 2.19
N LEU A 205 -3.76 17.50 2.37
CA LEU A 205 -3.52 18.81 1.78
C LEU A 205 -3.56 18.75 0.25
N LEU A 206 -3.03 17.68 -0.37
CA LEU A 206 -3.12 17.46 -1.80
C LEU A 206 -4.58 17.28 -2.27
N ARG A 207 -5.41 16.53 -1.52
CA ARG A 207 -6.84 16.39 -1.87
C ARG A 207 -7.55 17.74 -1.83
N LYS A 208 -7.30 18.55 -0.80
CA LYS A 208 -7.84 19.92 -0.65
C LYS A 208 -7.34 20.85 -1.76
N TRP A 209 -6.04 20.79 -2.06
CA TRP A 209 -5.39 21.58 -3.10
C TRP A 209 -6.02 21.30 -4.47
N VAL A 210 -6.22 20.03 -4.82
CA VAL A 210 -6.84 19.65 -6.10
C VAL A 210 -8.31 20.08 -6.18
N SER A 211 -9.06 20.02 -5.07
CA SER A 211 -10.42 20.57 -5.01
C SER A 211 -10.44 22.07 -5.28
N PHE A 212 -9.46 22.82 -4.77
CA PHE A 212 -9.38 24.28 -4.99
C PHE A 212 -8.88 24.61 -6.39
N PHE A 213 -8.08 23.73 -6.98
CA PHE A 213 -7.79 23.80 -8.42
C PHE A 213 -9.04 23.49 -9.27
N GLY A 214 -10.05 22.80 -8.75
CA GLY A 214 -11.34 22.62 -9.42
C GLY A 214 -11.42 21.41 -10.34
N THR A 215 -10.74 20.32 -10.00
CA THR A 215 -10.88 19.03 -10.69
C THR A 215 -10.96 17.87 -9.69
N ASN A 216 -11.48 16.72 -10.14
CA ASN A 216 -11.37 15.45 -9.44
C ASN A 216 -10.38 14.48 -10.13
N ASN A 217 -9.67 14.91 -11.19
CA ASN A 217 -8.63 14.13 -11.86
C ASN A 217 -7.38 14.03 -10.97
N THR A 218 -7.48 13.21 -9.95
CA THR A 218 -6.43 12.92 -8.99
C THR A 218 -6.61 11.53 -8.42
N ASP A 219 -5.51 10.83 -8.18
CA ASP A 219 -5.54 9.48 -7.63
C ASP A 219 -4.16 9.14 -7.08
N HIS A 220 -4.02 8.02 -6.38
CA HIS A 220 -2.75 7.55 -5.83
C HIS A 220 -2.62 6.02 -5.91
N GLN A 221 -1.55 5.47 -5.34
CA GLN A 221 -1.20 4.05 -5.45
C GLN A 221 -2.29 3.09 -4.92
N ALA A 222 -3.26 3.53 -4.11
CA ALA A 222 -4.37 2.65 -3.71
C ALA A 222 -5.15 2.12 -4.91
N ARG A 223 -5.32 2.92 -5.97
CA ARG A 223 -5.96 2.48 -7.22
C ARG A 223 -5.32 1.25 -7.82
N ILE A 224 -4.00 1.16 -7.75
CA ILE A 224 -3.21 0.06 -8.31
C ILE A 224 -2.74 -0.91 -7.22
N CYS A 225 -3.33 -0.85 -6.02
CA CYS A 225 -2.98 -1.71 -4.88
C CYS A 225 -4.22 -2.32 -4.20
N HIS A 226 -5.09 -1.52 -3.58
CA HIS A 226 -6.21 -1.99 -2.74
C HIS A 226 -7.58 -1.35 -3.03
N SER A 227 -7.78 -0.61 -4.13
CA SER A 227 -9.11 -0.03 -4.42
C SER A 227 -10.22 -1.09 -4.46
N THR A 228 -9.96 -2.27 -5.03
CA THR A 228 -10.91 -3.40 -5.03
C THR A 228 -11.23 -3.91 -3.63
N THR A 229 -10.25 -3.92 -2.73
CA THR A 229 -10.47 -4.18 -1.31
C THR A 229 -11.39 -3.13 -0.72
N VAL A 230 -11.09 -1.84 -0.91
CA VAL A 230 -11.90 -0.76 -0.32
C VAL A 230 -13.35 -0.90 -0.75
N ALA A 231 -13.60 -1.05 -2.06
CA ALA A 231 -14.94 -1.23 -2.58
C ALA A 231 -15.60 -2.53 -2.10
N GLY A 232 -14.97 -3.69 -2.28
CA GLY A 232 -15.58 -4.99 -1.99
C GLY A 232 -15.84 -5.21 -0.50
N VAL A 233 -14.89 -4.84 0.36
CA VAL A 233 -14.98 -5.02 1.81
C VAL A 233 -15.95 -4.01 2.43
N ALA A 234 -15.87 -2.72 2.05
CA ALA A 234 -16.81 -1.71 2.55
C ALA A 234 -18.26 -2.03 2.14
N ASN A 235 -18.46 -2.55 0.92
CA ASN A 235 -19.79 -2.97 0.50
C ASN A 235 -20.27 -4.26 1.21
N THR A 236 -19.38 -5.03 1.83
CA THR A 236 -19.78 -6.20 2.62
C THR A 236 -20.20 -5.79 4.04
N TRP A 237 -19.41 -4.98 4.77
CA TRP A 237 -19.70 -4.69 6.19
C TRP A 237 -19.42 -3.24 6.65
N GLY A 238 -19.11 -2.33 5.73
CA GLY A 238 -19.14 -0.89 5.96
C GLY A 238 -17.79 -0.16 5.99
N TYR A 239 -16.68 -0.84 6.29
CA TYR A 239 -15.32 -0.27 6.16
C TYR A 239 -14.43 -1.12 5.26
N GLY A 240 -13.72 -0.46 4.36
CA GLY A 240 -12.84 -1.08 3.37
C GLY A 240 -11.45 -1.44 3.91
N ALA A 241 -11.27 -1.58 5.22
CA ALA A 241 -9.97 -1.70 5.90
C ALA A 241 -9.68 -3.11 6.42
N MET A 242 -8.43 -3.33 6.84
CA MET A 242 -8.06 -4.51 7.64
C MET A 242 -8.88 -4.55 8.92
N THR A 243 -9.51 -5.67 9.24
CA THR A 243 -10.44 -5.73 10.38
C THR A 243 -9.73 -5.86 11.72
N ASN A 244 -8.55 -6.46 11.77
CA ASN A 244 -7.80 -6.68 13.01
C ASN A 244 -6.40 -6.04 12.91
N SER A 245 -5.42 -6.60 13.61
CA SER A 245 -4.01 -6.15 13.60
C SER A 245 -3.05 -7.32 13.41
N TYR A 246 -1.80 -7.02 13.01
CA TYR A 246 -0.75 -8.05 12.95
C TYR A 246 -0.57 -8.73 14.31
N ASN A 247 -0.61 -7.94 15.39
CA ASN A 247 -0.48 -8.39 16.76
C ASN A 247 -1.57 -9.39 17.16
N ASP A 248 -2.82 -9.07 16.80
CA ASP A 248 -3.99 -9.90 17.12
C ASP A 248 -3.96 -11.26 16.40
N MET A 249 -3.26 -11.38 15.27
CA MET A 249 -3.06 -12.66 14.58
C MET A 249 -2.34 -13.70 15.44
N GLN A 250 -1.64 -13.30 16.52
CA GLN A 250 -1.08 -14.22 17.51
C GLN A 250 -2.15 -15.05 18.26
N ASN A 251 -3.43 -14.65 18.17
CA ASN A 251 -4.56 -15.41 18.71
C ASN A 251 -5.14 -16.44 17.72
N ALA A 252 -4.75 -16.39 16.44
CA ALA A 252 -5.32 -17.25 15.40
C ALA A 252 -5.04 -18.73 15.65
N LYS A 253 -6.00 -19.60 15.34
CA LYS A 253 -5.86 -21.07 15.38
C LYS A 253 -5.64 -21.67 13.99
N ALA A 254 -6.09 -20.99 12.95
CA ALA A 254 -5.65 -21.22 11.58
C ALA A 254 -5.50 -19.89 10.82
N ALA A 255 -4.57 -19.88 9.85
CA ALA A 255 -4.30 -18.73 8.99
C ALA A 255 -4.19 -19.18 7.53
N LEU A 256 -5.02 -18.61 6.67
CA LEU A 256 -4.99 -18.82 5.23
C LEU A 256 -4.40 -17.59 4.53
N TYR A 257 -3.25 -17.77 3.89
CA TYR A 257 -2.65 -16.78 3.01
C TYR A 257 -3.03 -17.12 1.57
N ILE A 258 -3.90 -16.31 0.96
CA ILE A 258 -4.30 -16.45 -0.43
C ILE A 258 -4.17 -15.08 -1.11
N GLY A 259 -3.37 -15.03 -2.17
CA GLY A 259 -2.97 -13.77 -2.80
C GLY A 259 -2.12 -12.85 -1.90
N SER A 260 -1.37 -13.44 -0.96
CA SER A 260 -0.41 -12.75 -0.09
C SER A 260 0.91 -13.52 0.04
N ASN A 261 2.02 -12.80 -0.14
CA ASN A 261 3.38 -13.31 0.09
C ASN A 261 4.07 -12.46 1.16
N ALA A 262 3.59 -12.56 2.40
CA ALA A 262 4.02 -11.72 3.51
C ALA A 262 5.51 -11.83 3.84
N ALA A 263 6.17 -12.98 3.62
CA ALA A 263 7.61 -13.12 3.85
C ALA A 263 8.48 -12.21 2.96
N GLU A 264 7.94 -11.74 1.84
CA GLU A 264 8.64 -10.81 0.93
C GLU A 264 8.04 -9.40 0.98
N ALA A 265 6.70 -9.30 0.98
CA ALA A 265 5.98 -8.04 0.95
C ALA A 265 5.86 -7.37 2.33
N HIS A 266 5.80 -8.16 3.42
CA HIS A 266 5.59 -7.70 4.79
C HIS A 266 6.45 -8.48 5.80
N PRO A 267 7.78 -8.56 5.64
CA PRO A 267 8.56 -9.61 6.32
C PRO A 267 8.46 -9.54 7.85
N VAL A 268 8.33 -8.34 8.42
CA VAL A 268 8.18 -8.16 9.87
C VAL A 268 6.81 -8.62 10.38
N SER A 269 5.76 -8.62 9.56
CA SER A 269 4.47 -9.21 9.97
C SER A 269 4.57 -10.71 10.21
N MET A 270 5.55 -11.39 9.58
CA MET A 270 5.78 -12.81 9.81
C MET A 270 6.20 -13.10 11.25
N LEU A 271 6.74 -12.13 11.99
CA LEU A 271 7.02 -12.27 13.42
C LEU A 271 5.77 -12.72 14.19
N HIS A 272 4.65 -12.02 13.98
CA HIS A 272 3.40 -12.34 14.66
C HIS A 272 2.79 -13.65 14.18
N LEU A 273 2.88 -13.95 12.87
CA LEU A 273 2.43 -15.23 12.34
C LEU A 273 3.23 -16.40 12.92
N LEU A 274 4.55 -16.26 13.00
CA LEU A 274 5.43 -17.32 13.50
C LEU A 274 5.17 -17.58 14.99
N HIS A 275 4.96 -16.55 15.80
CA HIS A 275 4.48 -16.73 17.18
C HIS A 275 3.11 -17.43 17.23
N ALA A 276 2.17 -17.09 16.35
CA ALA A 276 0.89 -17.79 16.27
C ALA A 276 1.11 -19.29 15.97
N LYS A 277 2.01 -19.60 15.04
CA LYS A 277 2.36 -20.97 14.63
C LYS A 277 3.04 -21.75 15.76
N GLU A 278 3.93 -21.13 16.52
CA GLU A 278 4.53 -21.71 17.74
C GLU A 278 3.47 -22.05 18.79
N ASN A 279 2.39 -21.26 18.86
CA ASN A 279 1.22 -21.51 19.70
C ASN A 279 0.18 -22.48 19.09
N GLY A 280 0.53 -23.17 18.00
CA GLY A 280 -0.29 -24.22 17.38
C GLY A 280 -1.13 -23.78 16.18
N CYS A 281 -1.03 -22.52 15.73
CA CYS A 281 -1.76 -22.04 14.55
C CYS A 281 -1.39 -22.84 13.29
N LYS A 282 -2.41 -23.31 12.56
CA LYS A 282 -2.25 -24.00 11.27
C LYS A 282 -2.15 -22.97 10.15
N VAL A 283 -1.01 -22.90 9.47
CA VAL A 283 -0.75 -21.94 8.39
C VAL A 283 -0.83 -22.62 7.04
N ILE A 284 -1.65 -22.08 6.15
CA ILE A 284 -1.87 -22.54 4.78
C ILE A 284 -1.52 -21.41 3.83
N VAL A 285 -0.82 -21.72 2.74
CA VAL A 285 -0.54 -20.78 1.66
C VAL A 285 -1.11 -21.31 0.35
N VAL A 286 -1.96 -20.51 -0.29
CA VAL A 286 -2.54 -20.75 -1.61
C VAL A 286 -1.97 -19.70 -2.56
N ASP A 287 -1.09 -20.11 -3.47
CA ASP A 287 -0.36 -19.21 -4.37
C ASP A 287 0.05 -19.96 -5.65
N PRO A 288 0.01 -19.33 -6.84
CA PRO A 288 0.51 -19.95 -8.07
C PRO A 288 1.99 -20.36 -7.98
N ARG A 289 2.74 -19.80 -7.02
CA ARG A 289 4.15 -20.09 -6.79
C ARG A 289 4.40 -20.68 -5.42
N TYR A 290 5.43 -21.53 -5.32
CA TYR A 290 6.01 -21.89 -4.04
C TYR A 290 6.88 -20.74 -3.52
N THR A 291 6.28 -19.84 -2.73
CA THR A 291 6.91 -18.60 -2.24
C THR A 291 7.74 -18.79 -0.97
N ARG A 292 8.48 -17.75 -0.54
CA ARG A 292 9.13 -17.76 0.78
C ARG A 292 8.11 -17.85 1.94
N THR A 293 6.87 -17.40 1.73
CA THR A 293 5.78 -17.60 2.69
C THR A 293 5.32 -19.06 2.71
N ALA A 294 5.16 -19.69 1.54
CA ALA A 294 4.82 -21.12 1.42
C ALA A 294 5.85 -22.01 2.13
N ALA A 295 7.14 -21.67 2.06
CA ALA A 295 8.20 -22.36 2.79
C ALA A 295 8.07 -22.32 4.33
N LYS A 296 7.20 -21.44 4.86
CA LYS A 296 6.88 -21.34 6.30
C LYS A 296 5.50 -21.92 6.64
N ALA A 297 4.71 -22.35 5.66
CA ALA A 297 3.39 -22.93 5.87
C ALA A 297 3.46 -24.41 6.24
N GLN A 298 2.38 -24.94 6.81
CA GLN A 298 2.17 -26.38 6.94
C GLN A 298 1.68 -26.98 5.61
N HIS A 299 0.81 -26.27 4.91
CA HIS A 299 0.26 -26.69 3.62
C HIS A 299 0.46 -25.62 2.57
N TYR A 300 0.93 -26.04 1.41
CA TYR A 300 0.97 -25.23 0.20
C TYR A 300 0.01 -25.81 -0.83
N VAL A 301 -0.84 -24.96 -1.40
CA VAL A 301 -1.75 -25.30 -2.50
C VAL A 301 -1.40 -24.42 -3.68
N ARG A 302 -1.10 -25.04 -4.82
CA ARG A 302 -0.87 -24.31 -6.07
C ARG A 302 -2.20 -24.07 -6.75
N ILE A 303 -2.49 -22.81 -7.06
CA ILE A 303 -3.70 -22.39 -7.77
C ILE A 303 -3.34 -21.75 -9.12
N ARG A 304 -4.20 -21.90 -10.13
CA ARG A 304 -4.09 -21.11 -11.36
C ARG A 304 -4.41 -19.63 -11.08
N SER A 305 -3.56 -18.72 -11.55
CA SER A 305 -3.79 -17.28 -11.33
C SER A 305 -5.13 -16.81 -11.92
N GLY A 306 -5.86 -15.97 -11.19
CA GLY A 306 -7.17 -15.45 -11.59
C GLY A 306 -8.36 -16.39 -11.32
N THR A 307 -8.17 -17.46 -10.55
CA THR A 307 -9.23 -18.47 -10.26
C THR A 307 -9.60 -18.56 -8.78
N ASP A 308 -9.25 -17.54 -8.00
CA ASP A 308 -9.46 -17.48 -6.55
C ASP A 308 -10.91 -17.73 -6.15
N ILE A 309 -11.90 -17.22 -6.90
CA ILE A 309 -13.33 -17.42 -6.60
C ILE A 309 -13.69 -18.90 -6.64
N ALA A 310 -13.25 -19.64 -7.67
CA ALA A 310 -13.52 -21.08 -7.77
C ALA A 310 -12.97 -21.84 -6.55
N PHE A 311 -11.76 -21.52 -6.12
CA PHE A 311 -11.17 -22.13 -4.93
C PHE A 311 -11.91 -21.76 -3.64
N LEU A 312 -12.19 -20.47 -3.43
CA LEU A 312 -12.88 -19.97 -2.22
C LEU A 312 -14.33 -20.47 -2.15
N PHE A 313 -15.03 -20.58 -3.29
CA PHE A 313 -16.38 -21.12 -3.33
C PHE A 313 -16.37 -22.65 -3.21
N GLY A 314 -15.33 -23.33 -3.69
CA GLY A 314 -15.08 -24.73 -3.35
C GLY A 314 -14.88 -24.96 -1.85
N MET A 315 -14.21 -24.03 -1.14
CA MET A 315 -14.17 -24.08 0.32
C MET A 315 -15.55 -23.92 0.95
N LEU A 316 -16.34 -22.93 0.48
CA LEU A 316 -17.72 -22.73 0.94
C LEU A 316 -18.60 -23.95 0.67
N TYR A 317 -18.45 -24.62 -0.48
CA TYR A 317 -19.14 -25.86 -0.80
C TYR A 317 -18.95 -26.90 0.31
N HIS A 318 -17.69 -27.16 0.69
CA HIS A 318 -17.41 -28.11 1.78
C HIS A 318 -17.87 -27.61 3.14
N ILE A 319 -17.75 -26.31 3.44
CA ILE A 319 -18.25 -25.74 4.70
C ILE A 319 -19.76 -26.01 4.83
N PHE A 320 -20.54 -25.67 3.81
CA PHE A 320 -21.99 -25.83 3.81
C PHE A 320 -22.45 -27.29 3.75
N GLN A 321 -21.76 -28.12 2.96
CA GLN A 321 -22.06 -29.54 2.85
C GLN A 321 -21.88 -30.27 4.19
N ASN A 322 -20.91 -29.85 5.00
CA ASN A 322 -20.59 -30.50 6.27
C ASN A 322 -21.22 -29.80 7.49
N GLY A 323 -22.00 -28.73 7.29
CA GLY A 323 -22.61 -27.96 8.38
C GLY A 323 -21.59 -27.26 9.27
N TRP A 324 -20.46 -26.81 8.71
CA TRP A 324 -19.39 -26.16 9.45
C TRP A 324 -19.57 -24.63 9.58
N GLU A 325 -20.58 -24.07 8.92
CA GLU A 325 -20.92 -22.67 9.05
C GLU A 325 -21.38 -22.30 10.46
N ASP A 326 -21.12 -21.05 10.87
CA ASP A 326 -21.67 -20.50 12.11
C ASP A 326 -23.10 -20.01 11.90
N GLN A 327 -24.07 -20.91 12.10
CA GLN A 327 -25.48 -20.62 11.86
C GLN A 327 -25.99 -19.43 12.68
N LYS A 328 -25.61 -19.34 13.97
CA LYS A 328 -26.03 -18.22 14.82
C LYS A 328 -25.45 -16.90 14.33
N TYR A 329 -24.15 -16.87 14.01
CA TYR A 329 -23.52 -15.66 13.47
C TYR A 329 -24.18 -15.21 12.17
N LEU A 330 -24.47 -16.16 11.27
CA LEU A 330 -25.12 -15.86 9.99
C LEU A 330 -26.52 -15.28 10.20
N GLN A 331 -27.33 -15.90 11.05
CA GLN A 331 -28.67 -15.42 11.39
C GLN A 331 -28.61 -14.00 11.96
N ASP A 332 -27.75 -13.78 12.95
CA ASP A 332 -27.72 -12.53 13.70
C ASP A 332 -27.12 -11.37 12.89
N ARG A 333 -26.13 -11.66 12.04
CA ARG A 333 -25.20 -10.65 11.52
C ARG A 333 -25.07 -10.60 10.00
N VAL A 334 -25.68 -11.52 9.23
CA VAL A 334 -25.44 -11.60 7.78
C VAL A 334 -26.75 -11.67 6.98
N TYR A 335 -26.84 -10.83 5.96
CA TYR A 335 -27.95 -10.80 5.01
C TYR A 335 -27.57 -11.52 3.71
N GLY A 336 -28.41 -12.47 3.27
CA GLY A 336 -28.34 -13.09 1.95
C GLY A 336 -27.35 -14.26 1.80
N MET A 337 -26.86 -14.86 2.89
CA MET A 337 -25.94 -16.01 2.82
C MET A 337 -26.62 -17.28 2.30
N ASP A 338 -27.94 -17.41 2.49
CA ASP A 338 -28.80 -18.44 1.90
C ASP A 338 -28.68 -18.47 0.37
N LYS A 339 -28.75 -17.30 -0.28
CA LYS A 339 -28.60 -17.17 -1.74
C LYS A 339 -27.19 -17.55 -2.20
N VAL A 340 -26.17 -17.19 -1.41
CA VAL A 340 -24.78 -17.61 -1.68
C VAL A 340 -24.64 -19.12 -1.56
N LYS A 341 -25.23 -19.73 -0.53
CA LYS A 341 -25.22 -21.19 -0.33
C LYS A 341 -25.89 -21.90 -1.51
N GLU A 342 -27.08 -21.47 -1.93
CA GLU A 342 -27.76 -22.04 -3.10
C GLU A 342 -26.86 -22.01 -4.34
N GLU A 343 -26.26 -20.84 -4.64
CA GLU A 343 -25.41 -20.69 -5.81
C GLU A 343 -24.14 -21.54 -5.73
N VAL A 344 -23.45 -21.53 -4.58
CA VAL A 344 -22.23 -22.31 -4.36
C VAL A 344 -22.50 -23.81 -4.52
N MET A 345 -23.56 -24.31 -3.88
CA MET A 345 -23.91 -25.72 -3.95
C MET A 345 -24.31 -26.16 -5.37
N ALA A 346 -24.90 -25.26 -6.17
CA ALA A 346 -25.31 -25.55 -7.53
C ALA A 346 -24.18 -25.47 -8.56
N LYS A 347 -23.25 -24.50 -8.42
CA LYS A 347 -22.27 -24.17 -9.48
C LYS A 347 -20.84 -24.64 -9.19
N TRP A 348 -20.48 -24.82 -7.92
CA TRP A 348 -19.09 -25.01 -7.50
C TRP A 348 -18.86 -26.37 -6.82
N THR A 349 -19.34 -27.42 -7.48
CA THR A 349 -19.03 -28.81 -7.13
C THR A 349 -17.53 -29.08 -7.29
N PRO A 350 -16.97 -30.10 -6.60
CA PRO A 350 -15.53 -30.36 -6.62
C PRO A 350 -14.92 -30.52 -8.02
N ASP A 351 -15.63 -31.16 -8.95
CA ASP A 351 -15.19 -31.31 -10.34
C ASP A 351 -15.08 -29.96 -11.08
N LYS A 352 -16.00 -29.01 -10.81
CA LYS A 352 -15.98 -27.66 -11.40
C LYS A 352 -14.87 -26.81 -10.82
N VAL A 353 -14.60 -26.96 -9.53
CA VAL A 353 -13.49 -26.29 -8.86
C VAL A 353 -12.17 -26.77 -9.45
N GLU A 354 -11.96 -28.09 -9.52
CA GLU A 354 -10.75 -28.67 -10.10
C GLU A 354 -10.58 -28.30 -11.58
N GLU A 355 -11.65 -28.33 -12.37
CA GLU A 355 -11.65 -27.92 -13.78
C GLU A 355 -11.15 -26.48 -13.98
N VAL A 356 -11.60 -25.55 -13.13
CA VAL A 356 -11.28 -24.12 -13.24
C VAL A 356 -9.91 -23.80 -12.66
N CYS A 357 -9.65 -24.16 -11.41
CA CYS A 357 -8.48 -23.69 -10.67
C CYS A 357 -7.31 -24.69 -10.63
N GLY A 358 -7.55 -25.94 -11.04
CA GLY A 358 -6.56 -27.01 -11.05
C GLY A 358 -6.27 -27.62 -9.68
N VAL A 359 -7.07 -27.32 -8.65
CA VAL A 359 -6.88 -27.84 -7.29
C VAL A 359 -7.81 -29.03 -7.05
N PRO A 360 -7.28 -30.23 -6.75
CA PRO A 360 -8.10 -31.40 -6.47
C PRO A 360 -8.97 -31.23 -5.22
N GLU A 361 -10.16 -31.86 -5.23
CA GLU A 361 -11.12 -31.83 -4.13
C GLU A 361 -10.48 -32.05 -2.75
N ALA A 362 -9.62 -33.07 -2.65
CA ALA A 362 -8.99 -33.45 -1.38
C ALA A 362 -8.20 -32.29 -0.75
N GLN A 363 -7.55 -31.45 -1.56
CA GLN A 363 -6.83 -30.27 -1.05
C GLN A 363 -7.79 -29.15 -0.66
N VAL A 364 -8.82 -28.86 -1.46
CA VAL A 364 -9.81 -27.82 -1.15
C VAL A 364 -10.55 -28.17 0.15
N LYS A 365 -11.01 -29.42 0.27
CA LYS A 365 -11.64 -29.95 1.48
C LYS A 365 -10.73 -29.86 2.70
N MET A 366 -9.46 -30.23 2.56
CA MET A 366 -8.48 -30.14 3.65
C MET A 366 -8.31 -28.70 4.14
N VAL A 367 -8.22 -27.73 3.22
CA VAL A 367 -8.12 -26.31 3.58
C VAL A 367 -9.39 -25.84 4.29
N ALA A 368 -10.57 -26.15 3.75
CA ALA A 368 -11.86 -25.82 4.35
C ALA A 368 -12.01 -26.40 5.76
N GLU A 369 -11.65 -27.67 5.94
CA GLU A 369 -11.71 -28.39 7.21
C GLU A 369 -10.77 -27.78 8.25
N ILE A 370 -9.52 -27.48 7.89
CA ILE A 370 -8.57 -26.85 8.81
C ILE A 370 -9.12 -25.49 9.27
N MET A 371 -9.61 -24.67 8.35
CA MET A 371 -10.13 -23.34 8.66
C MET A 371 -11.39 -23.40 9.54
N ALA A 372 -12.27 -24.38 9.31
CA ALA A 372 -13.51 -24.57 10.06
C ALA A 372 -13.29 -25.16 11.45
N LYS A 373 -12.43 -26.18 11.58
CA LYS A 373 -12.19 -26.90 12.85
C LYS A 373 -11.19 -26.20 13.77
N ASN A 374 -10.50 -25.17 13.30
CA ASN A 374 -9.53 -24.39 14.08
C ASN A 374 -9.93 -22.91 14.10
N ARG A 375 -11.09 -22.61 14.70
CA ARG A 375 -11.59 -21.24 14.90
C ARG A 375 -11.10 -20.66 16.25
N PRO A 376 -10.87 -19.35 16.37
CA PRO A 376 -10.95 -18.35 15.31
C PRO A 376 -9.86 -18.53 14.26
N SER A 377 -10.24 -18.40 12.99
CA SER A 377 -9.33 -18.50 11.84
C SER A 377 -9.30 -17.20 11.05
N THR A 378 -8.16 -16.92 10.42
CA THR A 378 -7.91 -15.65 9.74
C THR A 378 -7.55 -15.84 8.26
N LEU A 379 -8.01 -14.92 7.42
CA LEU A 379 -7.68 -14.89 6.00
C LEU A 379 -6.84 -13.65 5.71
N VAL A 380 -5.68 -13.86 5.08
CA VAL A 380 -4.71 -12.82 4.74
C VAL A 380 -4.57 -12.71 3.23
N TRP A 381 -4.75 -11.50 2.71
CA TRP A 381 -4.55 -11.20 1.29
C TRP A 381 -3.87 -9.85 1.07
N CYS A 382 -3.35 -9.68 -0.14
CA CYS A 382 -2.78 -8.43 -0.65
C CYS A 382 -3.08 -8.34 -2.16
N MET A 383 -2.06 -8.04 -2.97
CA MET A 383 -2.21 -7.78 -4.39
C MET A 383 -2.51 -9.01 -5.24
N GLY A 384 -2.25 -10.21 -4.73
CA GLY A 384 -2.56 -11.45 -5.45
C GLY A 384 -4.06 -11.63 -5.67
N GLN A 385 -4.91 -11.02 -4.85
CA GLN A 385 -6.36 -11.01 -5.06
C GLN A 385 -6.85 -9.73 -5.74
N THR A 386 -6.26 -8.58 -5.41
CA THR A 386 -6.83 -7.28 -5.82
C THR A 386 -6.61 -6.96 -7.29
N GLN A 387 -5.48 -7.35 -7.89
CA GLN A 387 -5.05 -6.91 -9.22
C GLN A 387 -5.54 -7.83 -10.35
N HIS A 388 -6.87 -7.92 -10.48
CA HIS A 388 -7.61 -8.68 -11.48
C HIS A 388 -8.80 -7.86 -12.02
N THR A 389 -9.28 -8.20 -13.21
CA THR A 389 -10.52 -7.65 -13.80
C THR A 389 -11.78 -7.92 -12.97
N ILE A 390 -11.70 -8.88 -12.06
CA ILE A 390 -12.74 -9.22 -11.07
C ILE A 390 -12.21 -9.14 -9.63
N GLY A 391 -11.20 -8.30 -9.37
CA GLY A 391 -10.56 -8.21 -8.05
C GLY A 391 -11.52 -7.86 -6.91
N ASN A 392 -12.53 -7.02 -7.18
CA ASN A 392 -13.59 -6.70 -6.22
C ASN A 392 -14.42 -7.93 -5.81
N ALA A 393 -14.66 -8.87 -6.73
CA ALA A 393 -15.41 -10.08 -6.52
C ALA A 393 -14.57 -11.13 -5.77
N ILE A 394 -13.27 -11.26 -6.11
CA ILE A 394 -12.34 -12.14 -5.41
C ILE A 394 -12.25 -11.77 -3.92
N VAL A 395 -12.02 -10.50 -3.59
CA VAL A 395 -11.92 -10.08 -2.18
C VAL A 395 -13.24 -10.30 -1.44
N ARG A 396 -14.38 -10.15 -2.11
CA ARG A 396 -15.68 -10.47 -1.53
C ARG A 396 -15.84 -11.96 -1.28
N ALA A 397 -15.37 -12.84 -2.16
CA ALA A 397 -15.38 -14.28 -1.89
C ALA A 397 -14.59 -14.63 -0.61
N SER A 398 -13.43 -13.98 -0.39
CA SER A 398 -12.68 -14.10 0.87
C SER A 398 -13.49 -13.62 2.09
N CYS A 399 -14.22 -12.51 1.95
CA CYS A 399 -15.13 -12.04 3.01
C CYS A 399 -16.26 -13.04 3.30
N LEU A 400 -16.85 -13.65 2.27
CA LEU A 400 -17.94 -14.62 2.42
C LEU A 400 -17.48 -15.87 3.19
N VAL A 401 -16.26 -16.35 2.94
CA VAL A 401 -15.66 -17.44 3.74
C VAL A 401 -15.56 -17.04 5.22
N GLN A 402 -15.06 -15.84 5.52
CA GLN A 402 -14.92 -15.38 6.90
C GLN A 402 -16.26 -15.10 7.60
N LEU A 403 -17.31 -14.71 6.85
CA LEU A 403 -18.67 -14.59 7.37
C LEU A 403 -19.31 -15.95 7.63
N ALA A 404 -19.17 -16.91 6.71
CA ALA A 404 -19.66 -18.27 6.90
C ALA A 404 -19.04 -18.93 8.14
N LEU A 405 -17.76 -18.67 8.40
CA LEU A 405 -17.04 -19.13 9.58
C LEU A 405 -17.15 -18.19 10.79
N GLY A 406 -18.01 -17.17 10.79
CA GLY A 406 -18.22 -16.28 11.94
C GLY A 406 -16.95 -15.67 12.54
N ASN A 407 -15.96 -15.34 11.71
CA ASN A 407 -14.62 -14.92 12.15
C ASN A 407 -14.43 -13.39 12.19
N ILE A 408 -15.35 -12.60 11.63
CA ILE A 408 -15.25 -11.13 11.62
C ILE A 408 -15.77 -10.56 12.95
N GLY A 409 -15.00 -9.66 13.56
CA GLY A 409 -15.28 -9.16 14.92
C GLY A 409 -14.73 -10.03 16.04
N VAL A 410 -13.84 -10.98 15.72
CA VAL A 410 -13.29 -11.94 16.68
C VAL A 410 -11.77 -11.79 16.78
N ALA A 411 -11.23 -11.79 18.01
CA ALA A 411 -9.79 -11.79 18.25
C ALA A 411 -9.13 -13.06 17.69
N GLY A 412 -8.06 -12.91 16.90
CA GLY A 412 -7.41 -14.00 16.16
C GLY A 412 -8.13 -14.41 14.87
N GLY A 413 -9.29 -13.82 14.58
CA GLY A 413 -10.05 -14.05 13.36
C GLY A 413 -9.74 -13.02 12.28
N GLY A 414 -10.81 -12.48 11.68
CA GLY A 414 -10.74 -11.28 10.85
C GLY A 414 -10.32 -11.49 9.39
N ALA A 415 -10.50 -10.42 8.64
CA ALA A 415 -9.97 -10.21 7.31
C ALA A 415 -8.69 -9.36 7.45
N ASN A 416 -7.53 -10.01 7.39
CA ASN A 416 -6.24 -9.38 7.63
C ASN A 416 -5.59 -8.94 6.32
N ILE A 417 -5.89 -7.70 5.94
CA ILE A 417 -5.60 -7.17 4.61
C ILE A 417 -4.31 -6.38 4.65
N PHE A 418 -3.22 -6.98 4.21
CA PHE A 418 -1.90 -6.36 4.28
C PHE A 418 -1.75 -5.36 3.14
N ARG A 419 -1.72 -4.07 3.52
CA ARG A 419 -1.61 -2.92 2.62
C ARG A 419 -0.24 -2.84 1.92
N GLY A 420 -0.08 -1.97 0.94
CA GLY A 420 1.19 -1.79 0.21
C GLY A 420 2.17 -0.88 0.94
N HIS A 421 2.24 0.37 0.47
CA HIS A 421 3.13 1.40 1.01
C HIS A 421 2.84 1.71 2.48
N ASP A 422 3.86 2.21 3.17
CA ASP A 422 3.84 2.62 4.58
C ASP A 422 2.67 3.51 4.98
N ASN A 423 2.17 4.37 4.09
CA ASN A 423 0.99 5.20 4.34
C ASN A 423 -0.15 5.03 3.33
N VAL A 424 -0.24 3.91 2.59
CA VAL A 424 -1.35 3.75 1.64
C VAL A 424 -2.72 3.71 2.33
N GLN A 425 -2.79 3.21 3.57
CA GLN A 425 -4.04 3.25 4.34
C GLN A 425 -4.43 4.71 4.60
N GLY A 426 -3.51 5.50 5.12
CA GLY A 426 -3.74 6.90 5.46
C GLY A 426 -4.05 7.78 4.24
N ALA A 427 -3.27 7.66 3.17
CA ALA A 427 -3.55 8.33 1.90
C ALA A 427 -4.92 7.94 1.33
N THR A 428 -5.36 6.68 1.49
CA THR A 428 -6.74 6.30 1.11
C THR A 428 -7.78 6.95 2.03
N ASP A 429 -7.50 7.01 3.33
CA ASP A 429 -8.40 7.57 4.34
C ASP A 429 -8.65 9.06 4.13
N VAL A 430 -7.65 9.83 3.69
CA VAL A 430 -7.74 11.29 3.57
C VAL A 430 -7.61 11.84 2.14
N GLY A 431 -7.32 10.98 1.17
CA GLY A 431 -7.12 11.33 -0.24
C GLY A 431 -5.65 11.56 -0.61
N PRO A 432 -5.35 11.83 -1.90
CA PRO A 432 -6.30 12.34 -2.90
C PRO A 432 -6.99 11.23 -3.72
N ASN A 433 -8.24 10.93 -3.38
CA ASN A 433 -9.07 9.97 -4.11
C ASN A 433 -9.87 10.68 -5.22
N PRO A 434 -10.09 10.03 -6.38
CA PRO A 434 -10.88 10.61 -7.49
C PRO A 434 -12.39 10.62 -7.23
N ASP A 435 -12.89 9.79 -6.33
CA ASP A 435 -14.32 9.52 -6.09
C ASP A 435 -14.80 9.91 -4.68
N SER A 436 -13.91 10.45 -3.85
CA SER A 436 -14.26 10.84 -2.49
C SER A 436 -13.50 12.09 -2.03
N LEU A 437 -14.09 12.77 -1.06
CA LEU A 437 -13.43 13.70 -0.17
C LEU A 437 -12.78 12.91 0.99
N PRO A 438 -11.96 13.56 1.84
CA PRO A 438 -11.33 12.88 2.98
C PRO A 438 -12.38 12.17 3.87
N GLY A 439 -11.99 11.13 4.60
CA GLY A 439 -12.89 10.32 5.41
C GLY A 439 -13.90 9.51 4.60
N TYR A 440 -13.70 9.25 3.31
CA TYR A 440 -14.67 8.53 2.47
C TYR A 440 -16.04 9.22 2.36
N TYR A 441 -16.09 10.55 2.49
CA TYR A 441 -17.28 11.30 2.10
C TYR A 441 -17.37 11.29 0.58
N GLY A 442 -18.54 11.00 0.01
CA GLY A 442 -18.74 11.04 -1.45
C GLY A 442 -18.59 12.45 -2.03
N LEU A 443 -18.89 12.61 -3.31
CA LEU A 443 -18.79 13.90 -4.02
C LEU A 443 -20.14 14.64 -4.12
N ALA A 444 -21.20 14.20 -3.45
CA ALA A 444 -22.49 14.88 -3.50
C ALA A 444 -22.45 16.26 -2.82
N THR A 445 -23.38 17.17 -3.19
CA THR A 445 -23.51 18.53 -2.61
C THR A 445 -23.35 18.57 -1.09
N GLY A 446 -23.98 17.64 -0.35
CA GLY A 446 -23.92 17.61 1.12
C GLY A 446 -22.51 17.39 1.67
N ALA A 447 -21.72 16.53 1.01
CA ALA A 447 -20.34 16.28 1.37
C ALA A 447 -19.43 17.48 1.08
N TRP A 448 -19.65 18.16 -0.05
CA TRP A 448 -18.94 19.39 -0.36
C TRP A 448 -19.29 20.54 0.59
N LYS A 449 -20.55 20.66 1.01
CA LYS A 449 -20.94 21.64 2.04
C LYS A 449 -20.29 21.35 3.39
N HIS A 450 -20.17 20.08 3.78
CA HIS A 450 -19.41 19.65 4.96
C HIS A 450 -17.95 20.11 4.86
N TYR A 451 -17.27 19.81 3.75
CA TYR A 451 -15.87 20.18 3.58
C TYR A 451 -15.64 21.67 3.36
N ALA A 452 -16.54 22.39 2.72
CA ALA A 452 -16.48 23.85 2.63
C ALA A 452 -16.51 24.48 4.03
N ALA A 453 -17.41 24.00 4.91
CA ALA A 453 -17.47 24.44 6.29
C ALA A 453 -16.19 24.11 7.07
N VAL A 454 -15.68 22.87 6.97
CA VAL A 454 -14.42 22.44 7.61
C VAL A 454 -13.25 23.31 7.14
N TRP A 455 -13.09 23.49 5.83
CA TRP A 455 -12.00 24.27 5.23
C TRP A 455 -12.17 25.77 5.41
N GLY A 456 -13.32 26.21 5.95
CA GLY A 456 -13.64 27.60 6.17
C GLY A 456 -13.84 28.39 4.86
N VAL A 457 -14.20 27.74 3.77
CA VAL A 457 -14.50 28.42 2.50
C VAL A 457 -15.99 28.43 2.22
N ASP A 458 -16.43 29.41 1.43
CA ASP A 458 -17.82 29.43 0.97
C ASP A 458 -18.06 28.33 -0.07
N TYR A 459 -19.24 27.69 -0.01
CA TYR A 459 -19.60 26.62 -0.94
C TYR A 459 -19.70 27.13 -2.39
N GLU A 460 -20.20 28.34 -2.60
CA GLU A 460 -20.29 28.93 -3.93
C GLU A 460 -18.91 29.31 -4.47
N TRP A 461 -17.96 29.69 -3.61
CA TRP A 461 -16.57 29.92 -4.01
C TRP A 461 -15.89 28.65 -4.53
N ILE A 462 -15.99 27.54 -3.81
CA ILE A 462 -15.35 26.28 -4.25
C ILE A 462 -16.05 25.71 -5.48
N LYS A 463 -17.38 25.81 -5.56
CA LYS A 463 -18.15 25.37 -6.73
C LYS A 463 -17.73 26.07 -8.02
N LYS A 464 -17.40 27.38 -7.94
CA LYS A 464 -16.91 28.18 -9.07
C LYS A 464 -15.52 27.75 -9.58
N GLN A 465 -14.78 26.94 -8.83
CA GLN A 465 -13.47 26.43 -9.29
C GLN A 465 -13.63 25.34 -10.36
N PHE A 466 -14.74 24.59 -10.31
CA PHE A 466 -15.08 23.55 -11.27
C PHE A 466 -15.82 24.13 -12.47
N VAL A 467 -15.74 23.45 -13.63
CA VAL A 467 -16.48 23.85 -14.84
C VAL A 467 -17.99 23.83 -14.65
N SER A 468 -18.49 22.92 -13.81
CA SER A 468 -19.90 22.83 -13.44
C SER A 468 -20.06 22.06 -12.12
N GLN A 469 -21.22 22.18 -11.49
CA GLN A 469 -21.57 21.35 -10.34
C GLN A 469 -21.57 19.86 -10.71
N ALA A 470 -22.02 19.50 -11.91
CA ALA A 470 -22.02 18.11 -12.36
C ALA A 470 -20.60 17.53 -12.39
N MET A 471 -19.59 18.28 -12.82
CA MET A 471 -18.20 17.83 -12.81
C MET A 471 -17.57 17.81 -11.41
N MET A 472 -17.98 18.73 -10.53
CA MET A 472 -17.60 18.73 -9.11
C MET A 472 -18.12 17.48 -8.38
N GLU A 473 -19.32 17.02 -8.72
CA GLU A 473 -19.96 15.85 -8.10
C GLU A 473 -19.63 14.52 -8.80
N LYS A 474 -18.90 14.57 -9.92
CA LYS A 474 -18.48 13.40 -10.70
C LYS A 474 -17.06 12.96 -10.35
N SER A 475 -16.88 11.65 -10.20
CA SER A 475 -15.55 11.05 -10.01
C SER A 475 -14.57 11.44 -11.12
N GLY A 476 -13.30 11.61 -10.78
CA GLY A 476 -12.21 11.80 -11.74
C GLY A 476 -11.86 10.57 -12.56
N THR A 477 -10.99 10.73 -13.54
CA THR A 477 -10.25 9.60 -14.13
C THR A 477 -9.31 8.99 -13.09
N THR A 478 -9.07 7.68 -13.16
CA THR A 478 -8.16 6.98 -12.24
C THR A 478 -6.72 6.96 -12.73
N VAL A 479 -5.74 6.85 -11.82
CA VAL A 479 -4.32 6.75 -12.23
C VAL A 479 -4.06 5.55 -13.14
N SER A 480 -4.77 4.42 -12.97
CA SER A 480 -4.61 3.26 -13.86
C SER A 480 -4.94 3.53 -15.34
N ARG A 481 -5.64 4.63 -15.63
CA ARG A 481 -6.15 5.03 -16.95
C ARG A 481 -5.73 6.46 -17.35
N TRP A 482 -4.80 7.10 -16.63
CA TRP A 482 -4.41 8.49 -16.96
C TRP A 482 -3.84 8.60 -18.39
N ILE A 483 -3.21 7.54 -18.89
CA ILE A 483 -2.66 7.50 -20.25
C ILE A 483 -3.79 7.58 -21.29
N ASP A 484 -4.93 6.97 -21.01
CA ASP A 484 -6.05 6.90 -21.95
C ASP A 484 -6.77 8.25 -22.02
N ILE A 485 -6.97 8.95 -20.90
CA ILE A 485 -7.59 10.30 -20.93
C ILE A 485 -6.71 11.35 -21.63
N VAL A 486 -5.42 11.07 -21.85
CA VAL A 486 -4.51 11.88 -22.67
C VAL A 486 -4.62 11.52 -24.16
N THR A 487 -4.80 10.23 -24.48
CA THR A 487 -4.66 9.73 -25.85
C THR A 487 -5.98 9.46 -26.58
N GLU A 488 -7.05 9.21 -25.84
CA GLU A 488 -8.36 8.87 -26.35
C GLU A 488 -8.99 10.07 -27.08
N LYS A 489 -9.88 9.78 -28.04
CA LYS A 489 -10.58 10.85 -28.74
C LYS A 489 -11.50 11.62 -27.80
N ASN A 490 -11.50 12.95 -27.89
CA ASN A 490 -12.30 13.83 -27.01
C ASN A 490 -13.80 13.46 -27.01
N GLU A 491 -14.36 13.03 -28.14
CA GLU A 491 -15.77 12.64 -28.22
C GLU A 491 -16.12 11.35 -27.46
N LEU A 492 -15.12 10.59 -27.00
CA LEU A 492 -15.29 9.34 -26.26
C LEU A 492 -15.04 9.48 -24.76
N ILE A 493 -14.60 10.64 -24.28
CA ILE A 493 -14.32 10.86 -22.85
C ILE A 493 -15.46 11.65 -22.20
N ASP A 494 -15.73 11.40 -20.92
CA ASP A 494 -16.79 12.09 -20.16
C ASP A 494 -16.24 13.35 -19.44
N GLN A 495 -15.51 14.17 -20.19
CA GLN A 495 -15.08 15.53 -19.83
C GLN A 495 -14.79 16.31 -21.11
N ASP A 496 -14.87 17.64 -21.07
CA ASP A 496 -14.84 18.46 -22.29
C ASP A 496 -13.54 18.33 -23.12
N ASN A 497 -12.41 18.10 -22.45
CA ASN A 497 -11.10 18.07 -23.09
C ASN A 497 -10.20 17.00 -22.48
N ASN A 498 -9.33 16.40 -23.30
CA ASN A 498 -8.26 15.50 -22.85
C ASN A 498 -7.37 16.15 -21.77
N VAL A 499 -6.75 15.30 -20.95
CA VAL A 499 -5.67 15.73 -20.05
C VAL A 499 -4.46 16.16 -20.88
N ARG A 500 -3.94 17.36 -20.58
CA ARG A 500 -2.78 17.99 -21.23
C ARG A 500 -1.60 18.17 -20.28
N GLY A 501 -1.85 18.24 -18.98
CA GLY A 501 -0.83 18.38 -17.95
C GLY A 501 -0.92 17.31 -16.87
N VAL A 502 0.21 16.71 -16.49
CA VAL A 502 0.27 15.67 -15.45
C VAL A 502 1.32 16.01 -14.40
N PHE A 503 0.94 15.92 -13.14
CA PHE A 503 1.85 15.89 -12.00
C PHE A 503 2.04 14.45 -11.54
N PHE A 504 3.29 13.96 -11.54
CA PHE A 504 3.70 12.78 -10.80
C PHE A 504 4.32 13.22 -9.48
N TRP A 505 3.52 13.23 -8.41
CA TRP A 505 3.92 13.73 -7.10
C TRP A 505 4.12 12.56 -6.13
N GLY A 506 5.35 12.03 -6.09
CA GLY A 506 5.72 10.87 -5.29
C GLY A 506 5.14 9.55 -5.80
N HIS A 507 5.12 9.34 -7.12
CA HIS A 507 4.60 8.12 -7.75
C HIS A 507 5.45 7.69 -8.95
N ALA A 508 5.70 6.39 -9.05
CA ALA A 508 6.50 5.80 -10.12
C ALA A 508 5.64 5.29 -11.30
N PRO A 509 6.01 5.54 -12.55
CA PRO A 509 5.24 5.16 -13.74
C PRO A 509 5.35 3.67 -14.05
N ASN A 510 6.49 3.04 -13.75
CA ASN A 510 6.71 1.61 -13.98
C ASN A 510 5.86 0.70 -13.08
N SER A 511 5.12 1.25 -12.12
CA SER A 511 4.11 0.50 -11.35
C SER A 511 2.75 0.40 -12.05
N GLN A 512 2.57 1.09 -13.18
CA GLN A 512 1.35 1.09 -13.98
C GLN A 512 1.55 0.30 -15.28
N THR A 513 0.52 -0.44 -15.69
CA THR A 513 0.51 -1.26 -16.91
C THR A 513 0.68 -0.44 -18.20
N ARG A 514 0.87 -1.12 -19.33
CA ARG A 514 0.82 -0.53 -20.69
C ARG A 514 1.92 0.50 -20.94
N GLY A 515 3.16 0.18 -20.54
CA GLY A 515 4.30 1.11 -20.68
C GLY A 515 4.51 1.68 -22.08
N LEU A 516 4.31 0.90 -23.15
CA LEU A 516 4.44 1.41 -24.53
C LEU A 516 3.45 2.56 -24.82
N GLU A 517 2.19 2.42 -24.43
CA GLU A 517 1.17 3.46 -24.60
C GLU A 517 1.40 4.63 -23.65
N MET A 518 1.91 4.36 -22.44
CA MET A 518 2.30 5.40 -21.50
C MET A 518 3.39 6.32 -22.05
N LYS A 519 4.38 5.79 -22.76
CA LYS A 519 5.38 6.62 -23.45
C LYS A 519 4.71 7.56 -24.46
N LYS A 520 3.75 7.05 -25.24
CA LYS A 520 3.00 7.88 -26.21
C LYS A 520 2.20 8.97 -25.50
N ALA A 521 1.56 8.66 -24.37
CA ALA A 521 0.85 9.65 -23.57
C ALA A 521 1.81 10.73 -23.03
N LEU A 522 2.96 10.35 -22.45
CA LEU A 522 3.99 11.29 -21.99
C LEU A 522 4.51 12.20 -23.11
N ASP A 523 4.59 11.71 -24.34
CA ASP A 523 5.03 12.48 -25.50
C ASP A 523 3.98 13.47 -26.02
N LYS A 524 2.70 13.26 -25.72
CA LYS A 524 1.61 14.17 -26.09
C LYS A 524 1.39 15.32 -25.12
N LEU A 525 1.80 15.17 -23.85
CA LEU A 525 1.57 16.19 -22.82
C LEU A 525 2.16 17.56 -23.20
N ASP A 526 1.48 18.61 -22.76
CA ASP A 526 2.02 19.98 -22.75
C ASP A 526 2.87 20.24 -21.51
N LEU A 527 2.50 19.62 -20.39
CA LEU A 527 3.17 19.79 -19.11
C LEU A 527 3.33 18.46 -18.39
N LEU A 528 4.57 18.14 -18.00
CA LEU A 528 4.88 17.05 -17.08
C LEU A 528 5.70 17.61 -15.93
N VAL A 529 5.20 17.45 -14.70
CA VAL A 529 5.93 17.84 -13.49
C VAL A 529 6.12 16.59 -12.63
N VAL A 530 7.37 16.28 -12.28
CA VAL A 530 7.71 15.17 -11.40
C VAL A 530 8.24 15.74 -10.09
N VAL A 531 7.52 15.51 -8.99
CA VAL A 531 7.89 15.95 -7.65
C VAL A 531 8.26 14.72 -6.84
N ASP A 532 9.56 14.45 -6.71
CA ASP A 532 10.04 13.19 -6.15
C ASP A 532 11.50 13.32 -5.66
N PRO A 533 11.90 12.67 -4.55
CA PRO A 533 13.31 12.55 -4.19
C PRO A 533 14.12 11.70 -5.19
N TYR A 534 13.49 10.72 -5.86
CA TYR A 534 14.08 9.78 -6.80
C TYR A 534 13.25 9.69 -8.11
N PRO A 535 13.19 10.74 -8.95
CA PRO A 535 12.30 10.83 -10.13
C PRO A 535 12.69 9.90 -11.30
N SER A 536 13.55 8.91 -11.05
CA SER A 536 14.44 8.27 -12.01
C SER A 536 13.70 7.64 -13.20
N ALA A 537 12.68 6.80 -12.97
CA ALA A 537 11.94 6.13 -14.04
C ALA A 537 11.17 7.10 -14.95
N THR A 538 10.42 8.05 -14.37
CA THR A 538 9.68 9.06 -15.13
C THR A 538 10.60 9.98 -15.91
N ALA A 539 11.70 10.42 -15.29
CA ALA A 539 12.68 11.29 -15.93
C ALA A 539 13.30 10.62 -17.17
N ALA A 540 13.75 9.37 -17.03
CA ALA A 540 14.32 8.63 -18.16
C ALA A 540 13.26 8.37 -19.25
N MET A 541 12.04 7.98 -18.89
CA MET A 541 10.95 7.75 -19.86
C MET A 541 10.51 9.02 -20.59
N ALA A 542 10.51 10.17 -19.93
CA ALA A 542 10.15 11.45 -20.56
C ALA A 542 11.24 11.91 -21.55
N ASN A 543 12.52 11.67 -21.24
CA ASN A 543 13.64 12.11 -22.06
C ASN A 543 14.00 11.14 -23.20
N MET A 544 13.69 9.84 -23.07
CA MET A 544 14.02 8.88 -24.13
C MET A 544 13.29 9.20 -25.46
N PRO A 545 13.84 8.79 -26.62
CA PRO A 545 13.22 9.00 -27.92
C PRO A 545 11.78 8.49 -27.98
N PRO A 546 10.91 9.12 -28.80
CA PRO A 546 9.59 8.57 -29.06
C PRO A 546 9.71 7.19 -29.74
N ALA A 547 8.62 6.42 -29.70
CA ALA A 547 8.55 5.20 -30.50
C ALA A 547 8.72 5.53 -31.99
N GLU A 548 9.15 4.54 -32.78
CA GLU A 548 9.33 4.72 -34.22
C GLU A 548 8.01 5.18 -34.87
N GLY A 549 8.06 6.28 -35.62
CA GLY A 549 6.90 6.91 -36.25
C GLY A 549 6.14 7.91 -35.36
N ASP A 550 6.34 7.89 -34.04
CA ASP A 550 5.74 8.86 -33.12
C ASP A 550 6.61 10.13 -32.98
N LYS A 551 5.98 11.23 -32.54
CA LYS A 551 6.65 12.52 -32.30
C LYS A 551 6.38 13.02 -30.89
N VAL A 552 7.38 13.66 -30.30
CA VAL A 552 7.22 14.42 -29.06
C VAL A 552 6.50 15.72 -29.39
N ASN A 553 5.50 16.10 -28.60
CA ASN A 553 4.85 17.40 -28.65
C ASN A 553 5.93 18.50 -28.54
N PRO A 554 6.09 19.36 -29.55
CA PRO A 554 7.15 20.37 -29.58
C PRO A 554 7.02 21.41 -28.47
N ASN A 555 5.81 21.57 -27.90
CA ASN A 555 5.52 22.50 -26.82
C ASN A 555 5.58 21.85 -25.43
N ARG A 556 5.97 20.57 -25.34
CA ARG A 556 6.03 19.85 -24.06
C ARG A 556 7.08 20.45 -23.14
N ALA A 557 6.66 20.82 -21.94
CA ALA A 557 7.55 21.23 -20.86
C ALA A 557 7.64 20.13 -19.79
N VAL A 558 8.87 19.73 -19.44
CA VAL A 558 9.12 18.70 -18.43
C VAL A 558 9.99 19.26 -17.31
N TYR A 559 9.51 19.14 -16.07
CA TYR A 559 10.20 19.62 -14.87
C TYR A 559 10.36 18.51 -13.84
N LEU A 560 11.49 18.51 -13.15
CA LEU A 560 11.76 17.66 -12.00
C LEU A 560 11.98 18.55 -10.78
N LEU A 561 11.23 18.35 -9.70
CA LEU A 561 11.28 19.14 -8.47
C LEU A 561 11.73 18.25 -7.30
N PRO A 562 12.79 18.64 -6.57
CA PRO A 562 13.31 17.82 -5.47
C PRO A 562 12.39 17.93 -4.25
N ALA A 563 11.71 16.83 -3.94
CA ALA A 563 10.93 16.69 -2.70
C ALA A 563 11.80 16.14 -1.57
N CYS A 564 11.34 16.33 -0.34
CA CYS A 564 11.89 15.66 0.83
C CYS A 564 11.45 14.19 0.88
N THR A 565 12.31 13.34 1.43
CA THR A 565 11.91 12.06 2.01
C THR A 565 11.14 12.29 3.31
N GLN A 566 10.42 11.27 3.78
CA GLN A 566 9.68 11.35 5.05
C GLN A 566 10.57 11.45 6.30
N PHE A 567 11.89 11.25 6.16
CA PHE A 567 12.86 11.43 7.24
C PHE A 567 13.35 12.88 7.39
N GLU A 568 13.03 13.72 6.40
CA GLU A 568 13.36 15.14 6.35
C GLU A 568 12.15 16.04 6.70
N THR A 569 11.04 15.43 7.10
CA THR A 569 9.79 16.07 7.52
C THR A 569 9.23 15.39 8.76
N SER A 570 8.18 15.95 9.35
CA SER A 570 7.35 15.34 10.39
C SER A 570 5.91 15.22 9.94
N GLY A 571 5.15 14.33 10.60
CA GLY A 571 3.74 14.11 10.29
C GLY A 571 3.32 12.72 10.72
N THR A 572 2.13 12.30 10.31
CA THR A 572 1.60 10.98 10.65
C THR A 572 1.54 10.03 9.46
N CYS A 573 1.65 8.74 9.74
CA CYS A 573 1.31 7.68 8.79
C CYS A 573 0.39 6.66 9.45
N THR A 574 -0.46 6.03 8.67
CA THR A 574 -1.41 5.00 9.10
C THR A 574 -0.97 3.63 8.55
N ALA A 575 -0.62 2.73 9.46
CA ALA A 575 -0.24 1.35 9.11
C ALA A 575 -1.47 0.50 8.71
N SER A 576 -1.21 -0.71 8.21
CA SER A 576 -2.26 -1.61 7.70
C SER A 576 -3.34 -1.93 8.73
N ASN A 577 -2.97 -2.02 10.01
CA ASN A 577 -3.86 -2.26 11.14
C ASN A 577 -4.60 -0.99 11.62
N ARG A 578 -4.59 0.08 10.81
CA ARG A 578 -5.20 1.39 11.08
C ARG A 578 -4.55 2.18 12.21
N SER A 579 -3.46 1.71 12.82
CA SER A 579 -2.70 2.48 13.81
C SER A 579 -1.99 3.66 13.15
N LEU A 580 -2.29 4.86 13.63
CA LEU A 580 -1.59 6.08 13.27
C LEU A 580 -0.31 6.21 14.10
N GLN A 581 0.77 6.62 13.47
CA GLN A 581 2.07 6.80 14.13
C GLN A 581 2.67 8.14 13.74
N TRP A 582 3.20 8.86 14.72
CA TRP A 582 3.88 10.14 14.48
C TRP A 582 5.33 9.91 14.09
N ARG A 583 5.78 10.54 13.00
CA ARG A 583 7.18 10.55 12.55
C ARG A 583 7.86 11.83 13.00
N GLU A 584 8.98 11.70 13.72
CA GLU A 584 9.86 12.83 13.96
C GLU A 584 10.71 13.12 12.71
N LYS A 585 11.00 14.40 12.49
CA LYS A 585 12.02 14.83 11.53
C LYS A 585 13.39 14.37 12.03
N VAL A 586 14.04 13.53 11.23
CA VAL A 586 15.33 12.91 11.59
C VAL A 586 16.49 13.83 11.23
N ILE A 587 16.48 14.39 10.02
CA ILE A 587 17.50 15.31 9.51
C ILE A 587 16.84 16.52 8.86
N GLU A 588 17.60 17.61 8.68
CA GLU A 588 17.12 18.69 7.83
C GLU A 588 17.10 18.26 6.35
N PRO A 589 16.18 18.81 5.55
CA PRO A 589 16.15 18.58 4.10
C PRO A 589 17.50 18.81 3.44
N LEU A 590 17.96 17.80 2.70
CA LEU A 590 19.22 17.87 1.97
C LEU A 590 19.06 18.66 0.67
N PHE A 591 20.17 19.26 0.22
CA PHE A 591 20.25 20.03 -1.01
C PHE A 591 19.20 21.15 -1.06
N GLU A 592 18.47 21.28 -2.17
CA GLU A 592 17.36 22.22 -2.32
C GLU A 592 16.00 21.53 -2.19
N SER A 593 15.93 20.33 -1.59
CA SER A 593 14.67 19.63 -1.39
C SER A 593 13.71 20.39 -0.48
N MET A 594 12.42 20.29 -0.79
CA MET A 594 11.35 20.92 -0.02
C MET A 594 10.31 19.89 0.43
N PRO A 595 9.75 20.06 1.65
CA PRO A 595 8.58 19.28 2.06
C PRO A 595 7.41 19.50 1.09
N ASP A 596 6.64 18.44 0.84
CA ASP A 596 5.55 18.47 -0.14
C ASP A 596 4.50 19.55 0.19
N GLN A 597 4.14 19.71 1.47
CA GLN A 597 3.19 20.72 1.91
C GLN A 597 3.66 22.16 1.63
N THR A 598 4.97 22.40 1.67
CA THR A 598 5.58 23.69 1.35
C THR A 598 5.47 23.99 -0.15
N LEU A 599 5.68 22.97 -0.99
CA LEU A 599 5.49 23.10 -2.44
C LEU A 599 4.02 23.31 -2.80
N MET A 600 3.10 22.60 -2.16
CA MET A 600 1.65 22.79 -2.35
C MET A 600 1.23 24.23 -2.02
N GLN A 601 1.71 24.78 -0.90
CA GLN A 601 1.45 26.17 -0.54
C GLN A 601 2.04 27.15 -1.56
N ALA A 602 3.29 26.97 -1.96
CA ALA A 602 3.95 27.86 -2.92
C ALA A 602 3.25 27.86 -4.30
N PHE A 603 2.79 26.70 -4.77
CA PHE A 603 1.97 26.62 -5.98
C PHE A 603 0.61 27.29 -5.79
N ALA A 604 -0.06 27.08 -4.66
CA ALA A 604 -1.36 27.69 -4.36
C ALA A 604 -1.28 29.23 -4.28
N ASP A 605 -0.22 29.77 -3.70
CA ASP A 605 0.03 31.22 -3.64
C ASP A 605 0.14 31.81 -5.06
N LYS A 606 0.91 31.16 -5.94
CA LYS A 606 1.07 31.58 -7.34
C LYS A 606 -0.21 31.41 -8.17
N LEU A 607 -1.03 30.42 -7.84
CA LEU A 607 -2.33 30.17 -8.50
C LEU A 607 -3.48 31.02 -7.93
N GLY A 608 -3.27 31.70 -6.80
CA GLY A 608 -4.20 32.67 -6.24
C GLY A 608 -5.20 32.11 -5.22
N PHE A 609 -5.01 30.90 -4.70
CA PHE A 609 -5.87 30.29 -3.66
C PHE A 609 -5.10 29.88 -2.39
N GLY A 610 -3.88 30.39 -2.22
CA GLY A 610 -3.01 30.05 -1.09
C GLY A 610 -3.58 30.45 0.28
N LYS A 611 -4.30 31.58 0.37
CA LYS A 611 -4.94 32.03 1.61
C LYS A 611 -6.07 31.10 2.05
N GLU A 612 -6.84 30.60 1.09
CA GLU A 612 -7.93 29.66 1.31
C GLU A 612 -7.37 28.29 1.71
N LEU A 613 -6.29 27.84 1.05
CA LEU A 613 -5.66 26.54 1.33
C LEU A 613 -5.24 26.42 2.80
N SER A 614 -4.54 27.43 3.31
CA SER A 614 -3.98 27.44 4.67
C SER A 614 -4.85 28.14 5.70
N LYS A 615 -6.14 28.40 5.42
CA LYS A 615 -7.01 29.21 6.29
C LYS A 615 -7.03 28.78 7.77
N ASN A 616 -7.05 27.48 8.02
CA ASN A 616 -7.06 26.91 9.38
C ASN A 616 -5.71 26.32 9.80
N MET A 617 -4.64 26.66 9.08
CA MET A 617 -3.31 26.08 9.28
C MET A 617 -2.35 27.17 9.75
N LYS A 618 -1.58 26.86 10.79
CA LYS A 618 -0.43 27.68 11.13
C LYS A 618 0.61 27.55 10.02
N LEU A 619 1.06 28.69 9.49
CA LEU A 619 2.17 28.74 8.55
C LEU A 619 3.46 29.06 9.30
N ILE A 620 4.53 28.33 8.96
CA ILE A 620 5.86 28.48 9.51
C ILE A 620 6.75 29.11 8.45
N GLU A 621 7.47 30.17 8.81
CA GLU A 621 8.49 30.75 7.93
C GLU A 621 9.75 29.89 7.96
N VAL A 622 10.19 29.42 6.79
CA VAL A 622 11.40 28.59 6.64
C VAL A 622 12.31 29.19 5.58
N LYS A 623 13.59 29.42 5.91
CA LYS A 623 14.60 29.86 4.94
C LYS A 623 15.36 28.66 4.40
N ARG A 624 15.20 28.36 3.10
CA ARG A 624 15.90 27.24 2.43
C ARG A 624 16.07 27.52 0.94
N ALA A 625 17.14 27.00 0.35
CA ALA A 625 17.49 27.21 -1.07
C ALA A 625 17.52 28.70 -1.46
N GLY A 626 18.05 29.54 -0.57
CA GLY A 626 18.21 30.98 -0.81
C GLY A 626 16.93 31.82 -0.75
N ARG A 627 15.80 31.24 -0.30
CA ARG A 627 14.52 31.95 -0.21
C ARG A 627 13.75 31.61 1.06
N THR A 628 12.79 32.47 1.38
CA THR A 628 11.81 32.26 2.43
C THR A 628 10.60 31.50 1.87
N TRP A 629 10.15 30.50 2.61
CA TRP A 629 9.00 29.66 2.31
C TRP A 629 7.98 29.73 3.44
N MET A 630 6.71 29.57 3.08
CA MET A 630 5.62 29.39 4.04
C MET A 630 5.25 27.92 4.06
N GLU A 631 5.52 27.25 5.18
CA GLU A 631 5.26 25.83 5.37
C GLU A 631 4.02 25.63 6.26
N PRO A 632 2.96 24.98 5.76
CA PRO A 632 1.86 24.53 6.60
C PRO A 632 2.33 23.55 7.69
N GLU A 633 2.04 23.87 8.96
CA GLU A 633 2.44 23.06 10.11
C GLU A 633 1.67 21.73 10.16
N PRO A 634 2.34 20.56 10.18
CA PRO A 634 1.68 19.25 10.20
C PRO A 634 0.67 19.08 11.34
N GLU A 635 1.00 19.56 12.54
CA GLU A 635 0.11 19.51 13.71
C GLU A 635 -1.21 20.25 13.49
N SER A 636 -1.17 21.38 12.77
CA SER A 636 -2.38 22.13 12.44
C SER A 636 -3.22 21.42 11.38
N ILE A 637 -2.57 20.78 10.40
CA ILE A 637 -3.26 19.98 9.37
C ILE A 637 -3.94 18.77 10.01
N LEU A 638 -3.27 18.04 10.91
CA LEU A 638 -3.86 16.87 11.59
C LEU A 638 -5.10 17.26 12.40
N ARG A 639 -5.13 18.45 12.99
CA ARG A 639 -6.33 18.97 13.67
C ARG A 639 -7.49 19.22 12.71
N GLU A 640 -7.23 19.75 11.52
CA GLU A 640 -8.27 19.92 10.49
C GLU A 640 -8.81 18.56 10.02
N ILE A 641 -7.94 17.55 9.85
CA ILE A 641 -8.33 16.15 9.57
C ILE A 641 -9.24 15.63 10.69
N ASN A 642 -8.82 15.80 11.95
CA ASN A 642 -9.57 15.32 13.12
C ASN A 642 -10.93 15.99 13.29
N ALA A 643 -11.08 17.24 12.87
CA ALA A 643 -12.36 17.95 12.94
C ALA A 643 -13.39 17.44 11.92
N SER A 644 -12.97 16.69 10.89
CA SER A 644 -13.79 16.46 9.68
C SER A 644 -14.09 14.99 9.36
N ASN A 645 -13.22 14.05 9.71
CA ASN A 645 -13.32 12.65 9.28
C ASN A 645 -14.21 11.77 10.18
N TRP A 646 -15.44 12.20 10.44
CA TRP A 646 -16.36 11.51 11.37
C TRP A 646 -16.80 10.14 10.88
N THR A 647 -17.08 9.97 9.60
CA THR A 647 -17.52 8.70 8.95
C THR A 647 -16.70 7.46 9.32
N ILE A 648 -15.40 7.60 9.56
CA ILE A 648 -14.48 6.53 9.97
C ILE A 648 -13.95 6.68 11.40
N GLY A 649 -14.41 7.69 12.14
CA GLY A 649 -13.91 8.01 13.47
C GLY A 649 -12.42 8.34 13.46
N TYR A 650 -11.94 9.07 12.46
CA TYR A 650 -10.56 9.58 12.46
C TYR A 650 -10.56 10.99 13.05
N THR A 651 -10.99 11.09 14.32
CA THR A 651 -11.24 12.38 15.00
C THR A 651 -10.53 12.51 16.35
N GLY A 652 -10.29 11.40 17.05
CA GLY A 652 -9.68 11.42 18.39
C GLY A 652 -8.15 11.43 18.42
N GLN A 653 -7.48 11.42 17.26
CA GLN A 653 -6.02 11.24 17.16
C GLN A 653 -5.23 12.55 17.11
N SER A 654 -5.23 13.31 18.21
CA SER A 654 -4.43 14.55 18.26
C SER A 654 -2.93 14.30 18.17
N PRO A 655 -2.15 15.29 17.70
CA PRO A 655 -0.69 15.20 17.70
C PRO A 655 -0.11 14.85 19.07
N GLU A 656 -0.69 15.40 20.15
CA GLU A 656 -0.21 15.19 21.52
C GLU A 656 -0.31 13.73 21.93
N ARG A 657 -1.47 13.10 21.69
CA ARG A 657 -1.69 11.68 22.01
C ARG A 657 -0.78 10.78 21.20
N LEU A 658 -0.68 11.00 19.89
CA LEU A 658 0.16 10.18 19.02
C LEU A 658 1.65 10.30 19.38
N LYS A 659 2.14 11.50 19.67
CA LYS A 659 3.52 11.71 20.12
C LYS A 659 3.78 11.05 21.48
N ALA A 660 2.82 11.08 22.40
CA ALA A 660 2.90 10.37 23.67
C ALA A 660 3.00 8.85 23.48
N HIS A 661 2.25 8.27 22.53
CA HIS A 661 2.33 6.84 22.21
C HIS A 661 3.72 6.47 21.67
N MET A 662 4.30 7.30 20.78
CA MET A 662 5.62 7.03 20.20
C MET A 662 6.75 7.06 21.25
N ARG A 663 6.67 7.98 22.23
CA ARG A 663 7.64 8.06 23.34
C ARG A 663 7.54 6.88 24.31
N ASN A 664 6.35 6.29 24.46
CA ASN A 664 6.05 5.32 25.52
C ASN A 664 5.62 3.95 24.98
N MET A 665 6.22 3.49 23.87
CA MET A 665 5.87 2.22 23.23
C MET A 665 5.91 1.00 24.17
N GLN A 666 6.83 1.01 25.14
CA GLN A 666 7.00 -0.03 26.16
C GLN A 666 5.78 -0.22 27.06
N MET A 667 4.86 0.75 27.13
CA MET A 667 3.65 0.66 27.96
C MET A 667 2.54 -0.17 27.30
N PHE A 668 2.66 -0.48 26.01
CA PHE A 668 1.64 -1.19 25.26
C PHE A 668 1.93 -2.69 25.19
N ASP A 669 0.90 -3.49 25.45
CA ASP A 669 1.00 -4.94 25.35
C ASP A 669 1.21 -5.40 23.90
N VAL A 670 2.18 -6.28 23.68
CA VAL A 670 2.60 -6.74 22.34
C VAL A 670 1.52 -7.53 21.62
N LYS A 671 0.52 -8.08 22.32
CA LYS A 671 -0.51 -8.91 21.70
C LYS A 671 -1.80 -8.14 21.46
N THR A 672 -2.23 -7.37 22.45
CA THR A 672 -3.49 -6.62 22.46
C THR A 672 -3.34 -5.17 22.01
N LEU A 673 -2.11 -4.66 21.96
CA LEU A 673 -1.78 -3.25 21.76
C LEU A 673 -2.31 -2.32 22.84
N ARG A 674 -2.89 -2.82 23.94
CA ARG A 674 -3.54 -2.00 24.97
C ARG A 674 -2.52 -1.58 26.04
N CYS A 675 -2.56 -0.31 26.41
CA CYS A 675 -1.83 0.19 27.58
C CYS A 675 -2.63 -0.13 28.85
N LYS A 676 -2.04 -0.90 29.77
CA LYS A 676 -2.70 -1.30 31.03
C LYS A 676 -2.74 -0.16 32.05
N ALA A 677 -1.64 0.58 32.18
CA ALA A 677 -1.53 1.76 33.03
C ALA A 677 -0.25 2.53 32.68
N GLY A 678 -0.31 3.85 32.67
CA GLY A 678 0.89 4.68 32.49
C GLY A 678 0.59 6.12 32.07
N LYS A 679 1.51 7.03 32.39
CA LYS A 679 1.45 8.44 31.97
C LYS A 679 2.70 8.81 31.19
N ASP A 680 2.54 9.64 30.17
CA ASP A 680 3.65 10.20 29.42
C ASP A 680 4.41 11.18 30.32
N PRO A 681 5.71 10.96 30.59
CA PRO A 681 6.46 11.81 31.50
C PRO A 681 6.69 13.23 30.96
N VAL A 682 6.51 13.46 29.65
CA VAL A 682 6.71 14.77 29.02
C VAL A 682 5.46 15.64 29.12
N THR A 683 4.29 15.10 28.79
CA THR A 683 3.03 15.88 28.72
C THR A 683 2.09 15.63 29.89
N GLY A 684 2.34 14.59 30.70
CA GLY A 684 1.41 14.12 31.74
C GLY A 684 0.19 13.36 31.20
N TYR A 685 0.09 13.18 29.88
CA TYR A 685 -1.03 12.46 29.25
C TYR A 685 -1.15 11.04 29.79
N ASP A 686 -2.33 10.65 30.24
CA ASP A 686 -2.61 9.31 30.75
C ASP A 686 -2.94 8.34 29.60
N LEU A 687 -2.01 7.43 29.31
CA LEU A 687 -2.17 6.43 28.25
C LEU A 687 -3.03 5.24 28.69
N THR A 688 -3.44 5.16 29.96
CA THR A 688 -4.21 4.04 30.49
C THR A 688 -5.48 3.81 29.65
N GLY A 689 -5.61 2.59 29.13
CA GLY A 689 -6.75 2.15 28.32
C GLY A 689 -6.56 2.32 26.81
N ASP A 690 -5.65 3.19 26.35
CA ASP A 690 -5.43 3.45 24.93
C ASP A 690 -4.84 2.24 24.22
N TYR A 691 -5.19 2.09 22.94
CA TYR A 691 -4.50 1.17 22.04
C TYR A 691 -3.39 1.90 21.26
N PHE A 692 -2.26 1.22 21.04
CA PHE A 692 -1.11 1.80 20.35
C PHE A 692 -1.50 2.35 18.97
N GLY A 693 -1.13 3.61 18.73
CA GLY A 693 -1.49 4.36 17.53
C GLY A 693 -2.98 4.67 17.32
N LEU A 694 -3.85 4.53 18.34
CA LEU A 694 -5.26 4.94 18.28
C LEU A 694 -5.98 4.50 16.98
N PRO A 695 -5.99 3.18 16.68
CA PRO A 695 -6.48 2.68 15.41
C PRO A 695 -7.92 3.13 15.17
N TRP A 696 -8.18 3.75 14.01
CA TRP A 696 -9.52 4.25 13.72
C TRP A 696 -10.49 3.07 13.49
N PRO A 697 -11.75 3.12 13.95
CA PRO A 697 -12.40 4.26 14.59
C PRO A 697 -11.86 4.60 15.99
N CYS A 698 -11.59 5.88 16.16
CA CYS A 698 -11.29 6.58 17.40
C CYS A 698 -12.10 7.88 17.43
N TYR A 699 -13.33 7.79 17.91
CA TYR A 699 -14.31 8.86 17.82
C TYR A 699 -14.14 9.98 18.86
N GLY A 700 -14.73 11.12 18.54
CA GLY A 700 -14.83 12.30 19.41
C GLY A 700 -13.55 13.13 19.46
N THR A 701 -13.52 14.05 20.43
CA THR A 701 -12.36 14.91 20.69
C THR A 701 -11.29 14.17 21.50
N PRO A 702 -10.05 14.67 21.58
CA PRO A 702 -9.02 14.11 22.43
C PRO A 702 -9.44 13.98 23.91
N GLU A 703 -10.28 14.90 24.40
CA GLU A 703 -10.81 14.93 25.76
C GLU A 703 -11.86 13.83 26.01
N LEU A 704 -12.62 13.43 24.99
CA LEU A 704 -13.49 12.24 25.08
C LEU A 704 -12.68 10.97 25.34
N LYS A 705 -11.39 10.98 24.94
CA LYS A 705 -10.40 9.93 25.22
C LYS A 705 -10.86 8.53 24.77
N HIS A 706 -11.45 8.44 23.58
CA HIS A 706 -11.70 7.13 22.96
C HIS A 706 -10.35 6.42 22.71
N PRO A 707 -10.20 5.11 23.02
CA PRO A 707 -8.90 4.43 22.98
C PRO A 707 -8.46 3.98 21.59
N GLY A 708 -9.38 4.01 20.62
CA GLY A 708 -9.24 3.40 19.30
C GLY A 708 -9.79 1.98 19.26
N SER A 709 -9.98 1.43 18.07
CA SER A 709 -10.65 0.14 17.84
C SER A 709 -9.74 -0.80 17.03
N PRO A 710 -8.83 -1.56 17.66
CA PRO A 710 -7.89 -2.42 16.93
C PRO A 710 -8.57 -3.56 16.19
N ASN A 711 -9.66 -4.10 16.74
CA ASN A 711 -10.49 -5.12 16.10
C ASN A 711 -11.84 -4.49 15.76
N LEU A 712 -12.13 -4.32 14.47
CA LEU A 712 -13.42 -3.83 14.00
C LEU A 712 -14.51 -4.85 14.31
N TYR A 713 -15.68 -4.34 14.68
CA TYR A 713 -16.91 -5.12 14.82
C TYR A 713 -16.92 -6.14 15.98
N ASP A 714 -16.05 -5.91 16.97
CA ASP A 714 -15.97 -6.68 18.20
C ASP A 714 -17.12 -6.31 19.15
N THR A 715 -18.15 -7.15 19.18
CA THR A 715 -19.35 -6.96 20.00
C THR A 715 -19.11 -7.32 21.47
N SER A 716 -18.00 -7.98 21.82
CA SER A 716 -17.72 -8.37 23.20
C SER A 716 -17.19 -7.21 24.06
N LYS A 717 -17.08 -6.01 23.48
CA LYS A 717 -16.57 -4.80 24.14
C LYS A 717 -17.57 -3.67 24.05
N HIS A 718 -17.53 -2.78 25.04
CA HIS A 718 -18.28 -1.55 24.98
C HIS A 718 -17.71 -0.64 23.89
N VAL A 719 -18.55 0.19 23.27
CA VAL A 719 -18.13 1.10 22.20
C VAL A 719 -16.98 2.02 22.64
N MET A 720 -17.05 2.54 23.87
CA MET A 720 -15.99 3.37 24.47
C MET A 720 -14.69 2.60 24.82
N ASP A 721 -14.67 1.27 24.67
CA ASP A 721 -13.49 0.41 24.82
C ASP A 721 -12.96 -0.11 23.47
N GLY A 722 -13.43 0.47 22.37
CA GLY A 722 -13.09 0.06 21.00
C GLY A 722 -13.91 -1.11 20.46
N GLY A 723 -15.05 -1.42 21.10
CA GLY A 723 -16.04 -2.37 20.58
C GLY A 723 -16.86 -1.80 19.41
N GLY A 724 -17.54 -2.66 18.67
CA GLY A 724 -18.44 -2.17 17.64
C GLY A 724 -19.25 -3.20 16.87
N ASN A 725 -20.03 -2.69 15.91
CA ASN A 725 -21.03 -3.44 15.16
C ASN A 725 -20.89 -3.13 13.66
N PHE A 726 -21.51 -3.93 12.79
CA PHE A 726 -21.51 -3.63 11.35
C PHE A 726 -22.38 -2.39 11.03
N ARG A 727 -22.01 -1.65 9.99
CA ARG A 727 -22.59 -0.33 9.70
C ARG A 727 -23.92 -0.40 8.96
N ALA A 728 -24.88 0.44 9.33
CA ALA A 728 -26.17 0.60 8.65
C ALA A 728 -26.08 1.54 7.42
N ASN A 729 -25.11 1.31 6.54
CA ASN A 729 -24.76 2.24 5.45
C ASN A 729 -25.59 2.03 4.16
N PHE A 730 -26.42 0.98 4.09
CA PHE A 730 -27.08 0.55 2.84
C PHE A 730 -28.60 0.48 2.97
N GLY A 731 -29.16 1.34 3.82
CA GLY A 731 -30.57 1.29 4.21
C GLY A 731 -30.84 0.31 5.34
N VAL A 732 -32.09 0.23 5.77
CA VAL A 732 -32.56 -0.63 6.88
C VAL A 732 -33.38 -1.82 6.41
N GLU A 733 -33.79 -1.84 5.15
CA GLU A 733 -34.63 -2.89 4.55
C GLU A 733 -34.26 -3.06 3.07
N ARG A 734 -34.37 -4.29 2.56
CA ARG A 734 -34.30 -4.61 1.14
C ARG A 734 -35.31 -5.70 0.81
N ASP A 735 -36.18 -5.44 -0.15
CA ASP A 735 -37.19 -6.38 -0.67
C ASP A 735 -38.09 -6.95 0.44
N GLY A 736 -38.53 -6.10 1.38
CA GLY A 736 -39.35 -6.51 2.53
C GLY A 736 -38.59 -7.22 3.64
N VAL A 737 -37.28 -7.40 3.50
CA VAL A 737 -36.43 -8.06 4.50
C VAL A 737 -35.56 -7.03 5.22
N SER A 738 -35.60 -7.06 6.56
CA SER A 738 -34.76 -6.20 7.39
C SER A 738 -33.27 -6.42 7.11
N LEU A 739 -32.53 -5.33 6.98
CA LEU A 739 -31.07 -5.30 6.94
C LEU A 739 -30.47 -5.05 8.33
N LEU A 740 -31.29 -4.81 9.35
CA LEU A 740 -30.85 -4.55 10.71
C LEU A 740 -30.40 -5.85 11.38
N ALA A 741 -29.42 -5.76 12.28
CA ALA A 741 -28.94 -6.90 13.05
C ALA A 741 -30.03 -7.48 13.98
N GLU A 742 -29.97 -8.77 14.28
CA GLU A 742 -30.89 -9.41 15.24
C GLU A 742 -30.54 -9.09 16.70
N ASP A 743 -31.46 -9.40 17.61
CA ASP A 743 -31.22 -9.36 19.05
C ASP A 743 -30.09 -10.34 19.44
N GLY A 744 -28.99 -9.80 19.96
CA GLY A 744 -27.76 -10.55 20.24
C GLY A 744 -26.51 -10.10 19.48
N SER A 745 -26.64 -9.22 18.48
CA SER A 745 -25.51 -8.60 17.78
C SER A 745 -25.40 -7.11 18.09
N TYR A 746 -24.91 -6.78 19.27
CA TYR A 746 -24.72 -5.40 19.74
C TYR A 746 -23.44 -5.29 20.58
N SER A 747 -22.88 -4.08 20.68
CA SER A 747 -21.74 -3.82 21.56
C SER A 747 -22.13 -4.02 23.03
N LEU A 748 -21.22 -4.57 23.84
CA LEU A 748 -21.45 -4.78 25.27
C LEU A 748 -21.92 -3.48 25.95
N GLY A 749 -23.05 -3.53 26.67
CA GLY A 749 -23.59 -2.39 27.40
C GLY A 749 -24.40 -1.38 26.57
N ALA A 750 -24.66 -1.66 25.29
CA ALA A 750 -25.59 -0.84 24.50
C ALA A 750 -27.03 -0.91 25.04
N GLU A 751 -27.72 0.24 25.10
CA GLU A 751 -29.14 0.31 25.49
C GLU A 751 -30.08 -0.29 24.44
N ILE A 752 -29.69 -0.22 23.15
CA ILE A 752 -30.41 -0.86 22.05
C ILE A 752 -29.72 -2.19 21.72
N THR A 753 -30.39 -3.31 22.01
CA THR A 753 -29.84 -4.67 21.83
C THR A 753 -30.13 -5.28 20.46
N THR A 754 -31.00 -4.64 19.67
CA THR A 754 -31.32 -5.01 18.29
C THR A 754 -30.57 -4.12 17.28
N GLY A 755 -30.75 -4.37 15.99
CA GLY A 755 -30.26 -3.49 14.95
C GLY A 755 -31.04 -2.17 14.87
N TYR A 756 -30.34 -1.10 14.49
CA TYR A 756 -30.88 0.27 14.44
C TYR A 756 -30.25 1.09 13.30
N PRO A 757 -30.95 2.11 12.75
CA PRO A 757 -30.43 2.98 11.69
C PRO A 757 -29.28 3.88 12.15
N GLU A 758 -28.65 4.59 11.22
CA GLU A 758 -27.75 5.71 11.55
C GLU A 758 -28.45 6.75 12.43
N PHE A 759 -27.71 7.34 13.38
CA PHE A 759 -28.25 8.38 14.26
C PHE A 759 -28.27 9.76 13.60
N ASP A 760 -29.39 10.45 13.74
CA ASP A 760 -29.55 11.86 13.42
C ASP A 760 -30.32 12.60 14.52
N HIS A 761 -30.46 13.91 14.40
CA HIS A 761 -31.21 14.72 15.37
C HIS A 761 -32.66 14.24 15.58
N VAL A 762 -33.31 13.66 14.56
CA VAL A 762 -34.69 13.18 14.66
C VAL A 762 -34.74 11.91 15.50
N LEU A 763 -33.84 10.96 15.26
CA LEU A 763 -33.79 9.71 16.02
C LEU A 763 -33.45 9.99 17.49
N LEU A 764 -32.50 10.88 17.78
CA LEU A 764 -32.18 11.28 19.16
C LEU A 764 -33.40 11.85 19.88
N LYS A 765 -34.18 12.72 19.22
CA LYS A 765 -35.41 13.29 19.80
C LYS A 765 -36.47 12.22 20.07
N LYS A 766 -36.65 11.27 19.15
CA LYS A 766 -37.60 10.16 19.31
C LYS A 766 -37.25 9.24 20.48
N LEU A 767 -35.95 9.04 20.73
CA LEU A 767 -35.46 8.21 21.83
C LEU A 767 -35.41 8.97 23.17
N GLY A 768 -35.67 10.28 23.19
CA GLY A 768 -35.49 11.13 24.38
C GLY A 768 -34.03 11.47 24.70
N TRP A 769 -33.08 11.01 23.87
CA TRP A 769 -31.64 11.22 24.06
C TRP A 769 -31.16 12.62 23.64
N TRP A 770 -32.04 13.41 23.01
CA TRP A 770 -31.71 14.78 22.61
C TRP A 770 -31.34 15.66 23.80
N ASP A 771 -31.92 15.42 24.98
CA ASP A 771 -31.71 16.25 26.16
C ASP A 771 -30.38 16.00 26.88
N ASP A 772 -29.65 14.96 26.48
CA ASP A 772 -28.27 14.68 26.92
C ASP A 772 -27.21 15.53 26.18
N LEU A 773 -27.64 16.27 25.15
CA LEU A 773 -26.84 17.30 24.50
C LEU A 773 -26.87 18.59 25.33
N THR A 774 -25.72 19.25 25.43
CA THR A 774 -25.66 20.63 25.93
C THR A 774 -26.37 21.59 24.97
N ASP A 775 -26.81 22.75 25.44
CA ASP A 775 -27.49 23.74 24.58
C ASP A 775 -26.62 24.16 23.37
N ALA A 776 -25.30 24.25 23.56
CA ALA A 776 -24.36 24.55 22.49
C ALA A 776 -24.25 23.42 21.44
N GLU A 777 -24.34 22.15 21.87
CA GLU A 777 -24.39 21.00 20.97
C GLU A 777 -25.74 20.93 20.26
N LYS A 778 -26.88 21.12 20.97
CA LYS A 778 -28.23 21.16 20.38
C LYS A 778 -28.29 22.15 19.22
N ALA A 779 -27.79 23.36 19.43
CA ALA A 779 -27.77 24.41 18.41
C ALA A 779 -26.99 24.02 17.14
N LYS A 780 -25.94 23.19 17.26
CA LYS A 780 -25.10 22.75 16.12
C LYS A 780 -25.60 21.45 15.48
N ALA A 781 -26.19 20.56 16.28
CA ALA A 781 -26.67 19.25 15.87
C ALA A 781 -28.08 19.31 15.22
N GLU A 782 -28.85 20.38 15.44
CA GLU A 782 -30.19 20.53 14.86
C GLU A 782 -30.14 20.43 13.32
N GLY A 783 -31.02 19.60 12.75
CA GLY A 783 -31.03 19.36 11.31
C GLY A 783 -29.85 18.55 10.77
N LYS A 784 -28.99 17.97 11.63
CA LYS A 784 -27.81 17.20 11.23
C LYS A 784 -27.98 15.70 11.45
N ASN A 785 -27.20 14.95 10.67
CA ASN A 785 -26.86 13.56 10.90
C ASN A 785 -25.50 13.48 11.62
N TRP A 786 -25.24 12.39 12.35
CA TRP A 786 -23.98 12.14 13.07
C TRP A 786 -22.71 12.41 12.24
N LYS A 787 -22.69 12.19 10.92
CA LYS A 787 -21.48 12.44 10.10
C LYS A 787 -21.31 13.90 9.69
N THR A 788 -22.28 14.75 9.96
CA THR A 788 -22.27 16.19 9.61
C THR A 788 -22.39 17.09 10.84
N ASP A 789 -22.62 16.52 12.02
CA ASP A 789 -22.54 17.22 13.29
C ASP A 789 -21.08 17.41 13.69
N LEU A 790 -20.54 18.59 13.37
CA LEU A 790 -19.17 18.99 13.71
C LEU A 790 -18.99 19.32 15.20
N SER A 791 -20.06 19.37 16.01
CA SER A 791 -19.93 19.58 17.45
C SER A 791 -19.39 18.37 18.19
N GLY A 792 -19.56 17.16 17.62
CA GLY A 792 -19.25 15.91 18.30
C GLY A 792 -20.34 15.45 19.29
N GLY A 793 -21.44 16.21 19.41
CA GLY A 793 -22.49 15.99 20.41
C GLY A 793 -23.27 14.70 20.17
N ILE A 794 -23.80 14.50 18.96
CA ILE A 794 -24.55 13.26 18.63
C ILE A 794 -23.68 12.02 18.89
N GLN A 795 -22.43 12.05 18.45
CA GLN A 795 -21.48 10.95 18.58
C GLN A 795 -21.18 10.67 20.05
N ARG A 796 -20.91 11.73 20.84
CA ARG A 796 -20.67 11.63 22.28
C ARG A 796 -21.85 11.00 23.00
N VAL A 797 -23.08 11.52 22.79
CA VAL A 797 -24.28 11.02 23.49
C VAL A 797 -24.54 9.56 23.15
N VAL A 798 -24.60 9.24 21.85
CA VAL A 798 -24.89 7.87 21.39
C VAL A 798 -23.89 6.86 21.94
N MET A 799 -22.60 7.20 21.95
CA MET A 799 -21.55 6.28 22.37
C MET A 799 -21.35 6.22 23.89
N LYS A 800 -21.22 7.39 24.54
CA LYS A 800 -20.83 7.46 25.95
C LYS A 800 -22.01 7.24 26.88
N ASN A 801 -23.18 7.76 26.53
CA ASN A 801 -24.35 7.69 27.42
C ASN A 801 -25.14 6.41 27.18
N HIS A 802 -25.28 5.98 25.91
CA HIS A 802 -26.18 4.87 25.54
C HIS A 802 -25.48 3.63 24.96
N GLY A 803 -24.14 3.62 24.94
CA GLY A 803 -23.34 2.46 24.51
C GLY A 803 -23.50 2.04 23.05
N CYS A 804 -24.12 2.88 22.21
CA CYS A 804 -24.44 2.58 20.82
C CYS A 804 -23.39 3.16 19.85
N HIS A 805 -23.42 2.71 18.60
CA HIS A 805 -22.60 3.27 17.52
C HIS A 805 -23.35 4.31 16.69
N PRO A 806 -22.77 5.48 16.36
CA PRO A 806 -23.46 6.55 15.64
C PRO A 806 -23.85 6.15 14.21
N PHE A 807 -23.11 5.24 13.59
CA PHE A 807 -23.38 4.76 12.23
C PHE A 807 -24.47 3.67 12.14
N GLY A 808 -25.15 3.36 13.23
CA GLY A 808 -26.17 2.30 13.27
C GLY A 808 -25.62 0.90 13.57
N ASN A 809 -26.49 -0.10 13.42
CA ASN A 809 -26.20 -1.52 13.60
C ASN A 809 -27.00 -2.37 12.60
N ALA A 810 -26.32 -2.92 11.60
CA ALA A 810 -26.93 -3.69 10.53
C ALA A 810 -26.23 -5.03 10.29
N LYS A 811 -26.79 -5.87 9.42
CA LYS A 811 -26.15 -7.09 8.95
C LYS A 811 -25.11 -6.79 7.87
N ALA A 812 -24.02 -7.54 7.86
CA ALA A 812 -23.11 -7.61 6.72
C ALA A 812 -23.85 -8.19 5.50
N ARG A 813 -23.56 -7.68 4.32
CA ARG A 813 -24.21 -8.06 3.06
C ARG A 813 -23.42 -9.15 2.36
N ALA A 814 -23.93 -10.38 2.36
CA ALA A 814 -23.42 -11.44 1.50
C ALA A 814 -23.79 -11.16 0.01
N VAL A 815 -24.91 -10.48 -0.22
CA VAL A 815 -25.39 -10.05 -1.54
C VAL A 815 -25.26 -8.52 -1.67
N VAL A 816 -24.46 -8.05 -2.63
CA VAL A 816 -24.22 -6.62 -2.89
C VAL A 816 -24.87 -6.24 -4.21
N TRP A 817 -26.16 -5.89 -4.16
CA TRP A 817 -27.00 -5.64 -5.33
C TRP A 817 -26.55 -4.46 -6.22
N ASN A 818 -25.66 -3.60 -5.74
CA ASN A 818 -25.13 -2.46 -6.48
C ASN A 818 -23.82 -2.76 -7.24
N PHE A 819 -23.33 -4.00 -7.20
CA PHE A 819 -22.16 -4.44 -7.98
C PHE A 819 -22.60 -5.15 -9.26
N PRO A 820 -21.72 -5.21 -10.30
CA PRO A 820 -22.03 -5.94 -11.53
C PRO A 820 -22.45 -7.39 -11.28
N ASP A 821 -21.77 -8.04 -10.32
CA ASP A 821 -22.12 -9.36 -9.80
C ASP A 821 -22.50 -9.25 -8.32
N ALA A 822 -23.78 -9.43 -8.01
CA ALA A 822 -24.29 -9.29 -6.64
C ALA A 822 -23.72 -10.35 -5.70
N ILE A 823 -23.63 -11.59 -6.19
CA ILE A 823 -22.82 -12.67 -5.61
C ILE A 823 -21.58 -12.81 -6.50
N PRO A 824 -20.36 -12.86 -5.94
CA PRO A 824 -19.14 -12.99 -6.74
C PRO A 824 -19.23 -14.11 -7.79
N GLN A 825 -19.00 -13.81 -9.06
CA GLN A 825 -18.91 -14.81 -10.12
C GLN A 825 -17.45 -15.00 -10.56
N HIS A 826 -17.06 -16.24 -10.83
CA HIS A 826 -15.83 -16.47 -11.60
C HIS A 826 -16.04 -16.00 -13.04
N ARG A 827 -15.06 -15.25 -13.55
CA ARG A 827 -14.98 -14.82 -14.94
C ARG A 827 -13.54 -14.97 -15.37
N GLU A 828 -13.30 -15.60 -16.52
CA GLU A 828 -11.94 -15.78 -17.00
C GLU A 828 -11.27 -14.42 -17.30
N PRO A 829 -9.95 -14.30 -17.06
CA PRO A 829 -9.18 -13.13 -17.42
C PRO A 829 -9.35 -12.75 -18.89
N LEU A 830 -9.15 -11.47 -19.22
CA LEU A 830 -9.23 -11.00 -20.61
C LEU A 830 -8.18 -11.68 -21.50
N TYR A 831 -7.02 -11.99 -20.92
CA TYR A 831 -5.93 -12.72 -21.54
C TYR A 831 -5.77 -14.07 -20.83
N SER A 832 -6.49 -15.08 -21.31
CA SER A 832 -6.46 -16.44 -20.77
C SER A 832 -5.76 -17.41 -21.72
N THR A 833 -5.08 -18.41 -21.17
CA THR A 833 -4.53 -19.55 -21.92
C THR A 833 -5.58 -20.64 -22.16
N ARG A 834 -6.80 -20.47 -21.64
CA ARG A 834 -7.88 -21.48 -21.64
C ARG A 834 -9.12 -20.97 -22.39
N PRO A 835 -9.17 -21.10 -23.73
CA PRO A 835 -10.32 -20.66 -24.52
C PRO A 835 -11.61 -21.42 -24.17
N ASP A 836 -11.49 -22.67 -23.72
CA ASP A 836 -12.59 -23.48 -23.22
C ASP A 836 -13.19 -22.91 -21.93
N MET A 837 -12.36 -22.37 -21.03
CA MET A 837 -12.84 -21.70 -19.83
C MET A 837 -13.46 -20.34 -20.15
N VAL A 838 -12.93 -19.61 -21.15
CA VAL A 838 -13.52 -18.34 -21.62
C VAL A 838 -14.95 -18.56 -22.12
N ALA A 839 -15.21 -19.65 -22.83
CA ALA A 839 -16.55 -20.00 -23.31
C ALA A 839 -17.54 -20.30 -22.17
N LYS A 840 -17.06 -20.90 -21.07
CA LYS A 840 -17.89 -21.26 -19.91
C LYS A 840 -18.09 -20.09 -18.93
N TYR A 841 -17.07 -19.26 -18.76
CA TYR A 841 -17.02 -18.18 -17.77
C TYR A 841 -16.58 -16.86 -18.43
N PRO A 842 -17.42 -16.29 -19.30
CA PRO A 842 -17.06 -15.09 -20.03
C PRO A 842 -16.90 -13.87 -19.11
N THR A 843 -16.08 -12.91 -19.57
CA THR A 843 -15.89 -11.61 -18.92
C THR A 843 -17.16 -10.74 -18.98
N HIS A 844 -17.10 -9.54 -18.41
CA HIS A 844 -18.20 -8.57 -18.43
C HIS A 844 -18.47 -8.00 -19.82
N ASP A 845 -19.63 -7.38 -20.02
CA ASP A 845 -19.87 -6.54 -21.19
C ASP A 845 -19.05 -5.23 -21.14
N ASP A 846 -18.79 -4.66 -22.31
CA ASP A 846 -18.08 -3.39 -22.44
C ASP A 846 -18.90 -2.23 -21.84
N LYS A 847 -18.22 -1.24 -21.25
CA LYS A 847 -18.82 -0.03 -20.68
C LYS A 847 -18.36 1.20 -21.46
N MET A 848 -19.28 1.93 -22.09
CA MET A 848 -18.91 3.09 -22.92
C MET A 848 -18.58 4.34 -22.10
N ALA A 849 -19.12 4.47 -20.88
CA ALA A 849 -18.81 5.55 -19.95
C ALA A 849 -18.58 4.98 -18.55
N PHE A 850 -17.31 4.87 -18.13
CA PHE A 850 -16.94 4.36 -16.82
C PHE A 850 -15.64 5.01 -16.34
N TRP A 851 -15.68 5.73 -15.21
CA TRP A 851 -14.55 6.55 -14.74
C TRP A 851 -14.02 7.51 -15.82
N ARG A 852 -14.96 8.17 -16.50
CA ARG A 852 -14.78 9.09 -17.63
C ARG A 852 -14.26 8.52 -18.94
N LEU A 853 -14.13 7.20 -19.06
CA LEU A 853 -13.56 6.55 -20.24
C LEU A 853 -14.37 5.34 -20.69
N PRO A 854 -14.29 4.96 -21.97
CA PRO A 854 -14.72 3.64 -22.40
C PRO A 854 -13.82 2.57 -21.77
N THR A 855 -14.42 1.48 -21.35
CA THR A 855 -13.72 0.34 -20.76
C THR A 855 -14.22 -0.95 -21.39
N LEU A 856 -13.35 -1.55 -22.18
CA LEU A 856 -13.63 -2.77 -22.93
C LEU A 856 -13.34 -4.02 -22.08
N TYR A 857 -14.17 -5.03 -22.22
CA TYR A 857 -14.06 -6.35 -21.60
C TYR A 857 -14.31 -7.43 -22.66
N LYS A 858 -15.58 -7.71 -22.97
CA LYS A 858 -16.01 -8.72 -23.95
C LYS A 858 -15.34 -8.56 -25.30
N SER A 859 -15.24 -7.33 -25.83
CA SER A 859 -14.60 -7.11 -27.13
C SER A 859 -13.11 -7.45 -27.12
N VAL A 860 -12.41 -7.18 -26.01
CA VAL A 860 -10.99 -7.54 -25.87
C VAL A 860 -10.82 -9.05 -25.76
N GLN A 861 -11.63 -9.71 -24.93
CA GLN A 861 -11.57 -11.16 -24.74
C GLN A 861 -11.91 -11.91 -26.04
N GLN A 862 -12.94 -11.49 -26.75
CA GLN A 862 -13.34 -12.07 -28.04
C GLN A 862 -12.24 -11.91 -29.10
N ARG A 863 -11.68 -10.71 -29.23
CA ARG A 863 -10.54 -10.45 -30.12
C ARG A 863 -9.33 -11.32 -29.79
N ASN A 864 -9.08 -11.58 -28.51
CA ASN A 864 -7.98 -12.45 -28.09
C ASN A 864 -8.21 -13.92 -28.51
N ILE A 865 -9.45 -14.40 -28.46
CA ILE A 865 -9.83 -15.73 -28.95
C ILE A 865 -9.67 -15.82 -30.47
N GLU A 866 -10.21 -14.86 -31.21
CA GLU A 866 -10.13 -14.81 -32.69
C GLU A 866 -8.69 -14.76 -33.19
N ASN A 867 -7.84 -14.00 -32.50
CA ASN A 867 -6.41 -13.90 -32.83
C ASN A 867 -5.55 -15.05 -32.29
N LYS A 868 -6.18 -16.05 -31.66
CA LYS A 868 -5.53 -17.22 -31.05
C LYS A 868 -4.36 -16.85 -30.14
N VAL A 869 -4.60 -15.86 -29.26
CA VAL A 869 -3.58 -15.36 -28.33
C VAL A 869 -3.02 -16.49 -27.45
N TYR A 870 -3.87 -17.44 -27.05
CA TYR A 870 -3.48 -18.60 -26.24
C TYR A 870 -2.48 -19.55 -26.92
N GLU A 871 -2.47 -19.66 -28.25
CA GLU A 871 -1.45 -20.45 -28.98
C GLU A 871 -0.12 -19.68 -29.07
N LYS A 872 -0.17 -18.36 -29.28
CA LYS A 872 1.01 -17.50 -29.48
C LYS A 872 1.74 -17.19 -28.16
N PHE A 873 0.99 -17.08 -27.07
CA PHE A 873 1.46 -16.72 -25.74
C PHE A 873 0.93 -17.75 -24.72
N PRO A 874 1.50 -18.96 -24.68
CA PRO A 874 0.93 -20.09 -23.94
C PRO A 874 1.27 -20.10 -22.44
N ILE A 875 2.03 -19.12 -21.94
CA ILE A 875 2.47 -19.07 -20.54
C ILE A 875 1.73 -17.95 -19.82
N ILE A 876 1.10 -18.25 -18.68
CA ILE A 876 0.54 -17.26 -17.77
C ILE A 876 1.70 -16.46 -17.17
N LEU A 877 1.69 -15.14 -17.34
CA LEU A 877 2.62 -14.23 -16.70
C LEU A 877 1.96 -13.57 -15.49
N THR A 878 2.54 -13.78 -14.33
CA THR A 878 2.17 -13.07 -13.10
C THR A 878 3.34 -12.22 -12.59
N SER A 879 3.05 -11.23 -11.77
CA SER A 879 4.06 -10.30 -11.24
C SER A 879 3.93 -10.13 -9.73
N GLY A 880 5.03 -9.81 -9.06
CA GLY A 880 5.00 -9.59 -7.62
C GLY A 880 6.24 -8.90 -7.07
N ARG A 881 6.38 -8.98 -5.75
CA ARG A 881 7.42 -8.28 -5.01
C ARG A 881 8.65 -9.15 -4.77
N LEU A 882 9.75 -8.46 -4.46
CA LEU A 882 10.96 -8.99 -3.83
C LEU A 882 11.13 -8.33 -2.47
N VAL A 883 11.86 -8.97 -1.55
CA VAL A 883 12.03 -8.44 -0.20
C VAL A 883 12.95 -7.21 -0.17
N GLU A 884 13.86 -7.11 -1.13
CA GLU A 884 14.92 -6.12 -1.26
C GLU A 884 14.38 -4.76 -1.73
N TYR A 885 13.27 -4.75 -2.46
CA TYR A 885 12.73 -3.57 -3.12
C TYR A 885 11.29 -3.22 -2.69
N GLU A 886 10.91 -1.96 -2.91
CA GLU A 886 9.60 -1.41 -2.56
C GLU A 886 9.07 -0.54 -3.71
N GLY A 887 7.74 -0.53 -3.92
CA GLY A 887 7.12 0.24 -5.00
C GLY A 887 7.69 -0.09 -6.39
N GLY A 888 7.91 0.92 -7.22
CA GLY A 888 8.61 0.81 -8.51
C GLY A 888 10.13 0.67 -8.39
N GLY A 889 10.66 0.62 -7.15
CA GLY A 889 12.07 0.41 -6.84
C GLY A 889 12.94 1.66 -6.95
N GLU A 890 12.41 2.85 -7.23
CA GLU A 890 13.20 4.08 -7.45
C GLU A 890 14.16 4.38 -6.30
N GLU A 891 13.63 4.43 -5.08
CA GLU A 891 14.39 4.67 -3.85
C GLU A 891 15.29 3.49 -3.49
N THR A 892 14.75 2.27 -3.57
CA THR A 892 15.42 1.07 -3.05
C THR A 892 16.47 0.49 -4.01
N ARG A 893 16.35 0.69 -5.33
CA ARG A 893 17.42 0.39 -6.32
C ARG A 893 18.50 1.46 -6.36
N SER A 894 18.22 2.64 -5.81
CA SER A 894 19.21 3.70 -5.59
C SER A 894 19.99 3.50 -4.29
N ASN A 895 19.59 2.55 -3.44
CA ASN A 895 20.29 2.17 -2.23
C ASN A 895 21.33 1.07 -2.55
N PRO A 896 22.64 1.32 -2.39
CA PRO A 896 23.69 0.38 -2.77
C PRO A 896 23.62 -0.94 -1.99
N TRP A 897 23.20 -0.93 -0.73
CA TRP A 897 23.11 -2.13 0.11
C TRP A 897 21.98 -3.07 -0.35
N LEU A 898 20.83 -2.50 -0.71
CA LEU A 898 19.71 -3.28 -1.25
C LEU A 898 20.00 -3.75 -2.69
N ALA A 899 20.64 -2.89 -3.47
CA ALA A 899 21.12 -3.21 -4.81
C ALA A 899 22.12 -4.38 -4.82
N GLU A 900 22.97 -4.51 -3.82
CA GLU A 900 23.90 -5.65 -3.67
C GLU A 900 23.16 -6.98 -3.51
N LEU A 901 22.02 -6.99 -2.80
CA LEU A 901 21.24 -8.20 -2.55
C LEU A 901 20.53 -8.75 -3.80
N GLN A 902 20.18 -7.88 -4.76
CA GLN A 902 19.50 -8.30 -6.00
C GLN A 902 19.88 -7.42 -7.19
N GLN A 903 20.88 -7.82 -7.98
CA GLN A 903 21.39 -6.96 -9.06
C GLN A 903 20.65 -7.07 -10.39
N GLU A 904 19.95 -8.17 -10.64
CA GLU A 904 19.40 -8.47 -11.96
C GLU A 904 17.87 -8.62 -11.93
N ASN A 905 17.20 -8.10 -12.96
CA ASN A 905 15.81 -8.45 -13.24
C ASN A 905 15.77 -9.88 -13.83
N PHE A 906 14.84 -10.71 -13.36
CA PHE A 906 14.69 -12.09 -13.80
C PHE A 906 13.23 -12.52 -14.06
N VAL A 907 13.06 -13.57 -14.85
CA VAL A 907 11.84 -14.35 -14.99
C VAL A 907 12.02 -15.72 -14.35
N GLU A 908 11.12 -16.10 -13.44
CA GLU A 908 11.01 -17.47 -12.96
C GLU A 908 10.34 -18.31 -14.05
N ILE A 909 11.01 -19.39 -14.45
CA ILE A 909 10.51 -20.32 -15.47
C ILE A 909 10.74 -21.77 -15.00
N ASN A 910 9.76 -22.62 -15.22
CA ASN A 910 9.84 -24.03 -14.84
C ASN A 910 10.93 -24.78 -15.66
N PRO A 911 11.64 -25.77 -15.09
CA PRO A 911 12.66 -26.54 -15.81
C PRO A 911 12.17 -27.17 -17.12
N ARG A 912 10.95 -27.69 -17.16
CA ARG A 912 10.35 -28.22 -18.39
C ARG A 912 10.17 -27.13 -19.44
N ALA A 913 9.50 -26.04 -19.07
CA ALA A 913 9.24 -24.92 -19.96
C ALA A 913 10.53 -24.28 -20.51
N ALA A 914 11.58 -24.22 -19.68
CA ALA A 914 12.90 -23.74 -20.07
C ALA A 914 13.60 -24.71 -21.03
N SER A 915 13.59 -26.01 -20.74
CA SER A 915 14.17 -27.05 -21.61
C SER A 915 13.52 -27.07 -23.00
N ASP A 916 12.19 -27.00 -23.07
CA ASP A 916 11.42 -26.96 -24.32
C ASP A 916 11.80 -25.75 -25.20
N ARG A 917 12.40 -24.71 -24.60
CA ARG A 917 12.82 -23.45 -25.24
C ARG A 917 14.35 -23.31 -25.35
N GLY A 918 15.10 -24.33 -24.95
CA GLY A 918 16.57 -24.31 -24.94
C GLY A 918 17.17 -23.24 -24.03
N ILE A 919 16.47 -22.83 -22.97
CA ILE A 919 16.88 -21.79 -22.00
C ILE A 919 17.60 -22.44 -20.83
N ARG A 920 18.78 -21.93 -20.46
CA ARG A 920 19.50 -22.32 -19.24
C ARG A 920 19.33 -21.30 -18.13
N ASN A 921 19.53 -21.73 -16.89
CA ASN A 921 19.54 -20.81 -15.75
C ASN A 921 20.63 -19.74 -15.93
N GLY A 922 20.28 -18.47 -15.72
CA GLY A 922 21.17 -17.32 -15.90
C GLY A 922 21.24 -16.76 -17.33
N ASP A 923 20.67 -17.45 -18.34
CA ASP A 923 20.60 -16.92 -19.70
C ASP A 923 19.75 -15.64 -19.72
N PHE A 924 20.10 -14.69 -20.59
CA PHE A 924 19.13 -13.67 -20.95
C PHE A 924 18.01 -14.29 -21.79
N CYS A 925 16.81 -13.80 -21.58
CA CYS A 925 15.62 -14.19 -22.32
C CYS A 925 14.83 -12.95 -22.75
N TRP A 926 14.10 -13.11 -23.85
CA TRP A 926 13.00 -12.22 -24.22
C TRP A 926 11.71 -12.73 -23.62
N VAL A 927 10.99 -11.87 -22.91
CA VAL A 927 9.59 -12.10 -22.56
C VAL A 927 8.74 -11.18 -23.42
N LYS A 928 7.92 -11.77 -24.28
CA LYS A 928 7.04 -11.09 -25.23
C LYS A 928 5.60 -11.24 -24.79
N THR A 929 4.77 -10.22 -24.99
CA THR A 929 3.35 -10.24 -24.62
C THR A 929 2.47 -9.73 -25.76
N PRO A 930 1.14 -9.94 -25.68
CA PRO A 930 0.19 -9.46 -26.70
C PRO A 930 0.18 -7.95 -26.95
N THR A 931 0.81 -7.15 -26.06
CA THR A 931 0.96 -5.70 -26.26
C THR A 931 1.95 -5.35 -27.37
N GLY A 932 2.73 -6.33 -27.85
CA GLY A 932 3.86 -6.11 -28.75
C GLY A 932 5.16 -5.74 -28.02
N ALA A 933 5.13 -5.58 -26.70
CA ALA A 933 6.32 -5.37 -25.91
C ALA A 933 7.20 -6.63 -25.87
N ARG A 934 8.51 -6.41 -25.84
CA ARG A 934 9.52 -7.42 -25.49
C ARG A 934 10.41 -6.87 -24.38
N ILE A 935 10.58 -7.61 -23.29
CA ILE A 935 11.45 -7.21 -22.19
C ILE A 935 12.60 -8.20 -22.05
N LYS A 936 13.82 -7.68 -21.87
CA LYS A 936 15.04 -8.48 -21.66
C LYS A 936 15.28 -8.73 -20.16
N VAL A 937 15.22 -9.98 -19.74
CA VAL A 937 15.39 -10.39 -18.33
C VAL A 937 16.25 -11.64 -18.23
N ARG A 938 16.81 -11.93 -17.05
CA ARG A 938 17.52 -13.19 -16.77
C ARG A 938 16.57 -14.35 -16.54
N ALA A 939 16.90 -15.56 -16.94
CA ALA A 939 16.15 -16.75 -16.56
C ALA A 939 16.57 -17.22 -15.16
N LEU A 940 15.58 -17.38 -14.28
CA LEU A 940 15.70 -18.14 -13.04
C LEU A 940 14.92 -19.45 -13.24
N VAL A 941 15.62 -20.52 -13.58
CA VAL A 941 15.00 -21.83 -13.83
C VAL A 941 14.70 -22.51 -12.49
N THR A 942 13.43 -22.73 -12.17
CA THR A 942 12.97 -23.12 -10.83
C THR A 942 11.63 -23.85 -10.84
N GLU A 943 11.45 -24.87 -10.00
CA GLU A 943 10.18 -25.60 -9.82
C GLU A 943 9.14 -24.83 -8.98
N ARG A 944 9.52 -23.64 -8.48
CA ARG A 944 8.61 -22.77 -7.74
C ARG A 944 7.38 -22.36 -8.56
N VAL A 945 7.47 -22.32 -9.89
CA VAL A 945 6.36 -22.05 -10.81
C VAL A 945 5.99 -23.30 -11.62
N GLY A 946 4.72 -23.40 -12.03
CA GLY A 946 4.25 -24.47 -12.91
C GLY A 946 4.81 -24.35 -14.35
N PRO A 947 4.78 -25.42 -15.17
CA PRO A 947 5.23 -25.39 -16.56
C PRO A 947 4.49 -24.38 -17.47
N ASP A 948 3.29 -23.99 -17.07
CA ASP A 948 2.39 -23.07 -17.76
C ASP A 948 2.45 -21.63 -17.19
N THR A 949 3.30 -21.38 -16.20
CA THR A 949 3.31 -20.12 -15.44
C THR A 949 4.72 -19.56 -15.33
N ALA A 950 4.85 -18.25 -15.48
CA ALA A 950 6.07 -17.49 -15.27
C ALA A 950 5.82 -16.32 -14.31
N PHE A 951 6.87 -15.91 -13.61
CA PHE A 951 6.82 -14.79 -12.68
C PHE A 951 7.94 -13.79 -12.95
N ILE A 952 7.62 -12.49 -12.92
CA ILE A 952 8.60 -11.41 -13.01
C ILE A 952 8.36 -10.38 -11.89
N PRO A 953 9.39 -9.98 -11.13
CA PRO A 953 9.27 -8.93 -10.14
C PRO A 953 9.08 -7.54 -10.79
N PHE A 954 8.19 -6.71 -10.25
CA PHE A 954 7.83 -5.42 -10.88
C PHE A 954 8.69 -4.22 -10.45
N HIS A 955 9.72 -4.43 -9.63
CA HIS A 955 10.51 -3.34 -9.01
C HIS A 955 11.55 -2.68 -9.91
N PHE A 956 11.70 -3.13 -11.15
CA PHE A 956 12.79 -2.71 -12.02
C PHE A 956 12.33 -1.66 -13.03
N SER A 957 13.26 -0.79 -13.40
CA SER A 957 13.15 0.12 -14.55
C SER A 957 14.55 0.60 -14.95
N GLY A 958 14.64 1.29 -16.09
CA GLY A 958 15.89 1.81 -16.62
C GLY A 958 16.46 1.06 -17.80
N TRP A 959 15.88 -0.09 -18.15
CA TRP A 959 15.96 -0.63 -19.51
C TRP A 959 14.62 -0.46 -20.22
N TRP A 960 14.69 -0.38 -21.55
CA TRP A 960 13.53 -0.29 -22.43
C TRP A 960 13.72 -1.20 -23.63
N GLN A 961 13.03 -2.34 -23.61
CA GLN A 961 13.06 -3.32 -24.69
C GLN A 961 14.48 -3.75 -25.09
N GLY A 962 15.30 -4.04 -24.08
CA GLY A 962 16.69 -4.48 -24.16
C GLY A 962 17.73 -3.37 -24.25
N LYS A 963 17.31 -2.10 -24.32
CA LYS A 963 18.22 -0.94 -24.36
C LYS A 963 18.34 -0.30 -22.98
N ASP A 964 19.55 0.00 -22.54
CA ASP A 964 19.80 0.74 -21.31
C ASP A 964 19.45 2.22 -21.50
N LEU A 965 18.69 2.82 -20.58
CA LEU A 965 18.26 4.21 -20.60
C LEU A 965 19.23 5.18 -19.88
N LYS A 966 20.43 4.72 -19.53
CA LYS A 966 21.44 5.48 -18.77
C LYS A 966 21.62 6.94 -19.23
N ASP A 967 21.58 7.19 -20.53
CA ASP A 967 21.88 8.49 -21.13
C ASP A 967 20.72 9.49 -20.99
N TYR A 968 19.55 9.02 -20.55
CA TYR A 968 18.34 9.82 -20.40
C TYR A 968 18.06 10.26 -18.96
N TYR A 969 18.80 9.72 -17.99
CA TYR A 969 18.70 10.13 -16.60
C TYR A 969 19.29 11.52 -16.35
N PRO A 970 18.77 12.27 -15.36
CA PRO A 970 19.49 13.42 -14.83
C PRO A 970 20.85 13.00 -14.27
N ALA A 971 21.85 13.87 -14.39
CA ALA A 971 23.19 13.60 -13.87
C ALA A 971 23.14 13.27 -12.37
N GLY A 972 23.69 12.11 -11.99
CA GLY A 972 23.71 11.62 -10.61
C GLY A 972 22.42 10.93 -10.14
N ALA A 973 21.32 10.94 -10.90
CA ALA A 973 20.03 10.38 -10.48
C ALA A 973 19.73 8.97 -11.04
N MET A 974 20.70 8.34 -11.70
CA MET A 974 20.58 6.99 -12.22
C MET A 974 20.69 5.97 -11.08
N PRO A 975 19.74 5.03 -10.93
CA PRO A 975 19.78 4.03 -9.85
C PRO A 975 20.96 3.06 -10.04
N VAL A 976 21.43 2.47 -8.93
CA VAL A 976 22.52 1.48 -8.92
C VAL A 976 22.14 0.27 -9.77
N VAL A 977 20.92 -0.24 -9.56
CA VAL A 977 20.36 -1.37 -10.31
C VAL A 977 19.33 -0.89 -11.32
N ARG A 978 19.48 -1.36 -12.57
CA ARG A 978 18.58 -1.09 -13.70
C ARG A 978 18.09 -2.41 -14.28
N GLY A 979 16.92 -2.37 -14.89
CA GLY A 979 16.32 -3.51 -15.58
C GLY A 979 15.03 -3.12 -16.27
N GLU A 980 14.31 -4.10 -16.79
CA GLU A 980 13.04 -3.85 -17.46
C GLU A 980 11.90 -3.63 -16.47
N ALA A 981 10.94 -2.78 -16.83
CA ALA A 981 9.67 -2.76 -16.12
C ALA A 981 8.76 -3.88 -16.68
N VAL A 982 8.36 -4.85 -15.83
CA VAL A 982 7.39 -5.88 -16.26
C VAL A 982 6.09 -5.25 -16.77
N ASN A 983 5.73 -4.08 -16.24
CA ASN A 983 4.51 -3.40 -16.62
C ASN A 983 4.57 -2.73 -18.02
N THR A 984 5.75 -2.69 -18.65
CA THR A 984 5.85 -2.45 -20.09
C THR A 984 5.20 -3.59 -20.88
N ALA A 985 5.28 -4.82 -20.36
CA ALA A 985 4.77 -6.03 -20.99
C ALA A 985 3.33 -6.39 -20.54
N THR A 986 2.88 -5.98 -19.36
CA THR A 986 1.50 -6.24 -18.90
C THR A 986 0.45 -5.61 -19.80
N THR A 987 -0.64 -6.35 -20.02
CA THR A 987 -1.70 -6.03 -20.97
C THR A 987 -2.77 -5.09 -20.40
N TYR A 988 -3.67 -4.65 -21.28
CA TYR A 988 -4.92 -3.99 -20.91
C TYR A 988 -5.81 -4.92 -20.05
N GLY A 989 -6.39 -4.40 -18.97
CA GLY A 989 -7.35 -5.12 -18.13
C GLY A 989 -7.56 -4.40 -16.80
N TYR A 990 -8.82 -4.21 -16.42
CA TYR A 990 -9.20 -3.37 -15.29
C TYR A 990 -10.38 -3.95 -14.52
N ASP A 991 -10.42 -3.75 -13.20
CA ASP A 991 -11.53 -4.18 -12.35
C ASP A 991 -12.84 -3.48 -12.70
N SER A 992 -13.93 -4.25 -12.73
CA SER A 992 -15.25 -3.82 -13.16
C SER A 992 -15.96 -2.79 -12.27
N VAL A 993 -15.39 -2.46 -11.10
CA VAL A 993 -15.90 -1.45 -10.16
C VAL A 993 -14.91 -0.31 -9.95
N THR A 994 -13.63 -0.62 -9.88
CA THR A 994 -12.61 0.31 -9.37
C THR A 994 -11.50 0.60 -10.37
N MET A 995 -11.52 0.07 -11.59
CA MET A 995 -10.43 0.26 -12.54
C MET A 995 -9.05 -0.22 -12.05
N MET A 996 -8.98 -1.09 -11.05
CA MET A 996 -7.73 -1.73 -10.66
C MET A 996 -7.14 -2.52 -11.81
N GLN A 997 -5.90 -2.25 -12.17
CA GLN A 997 -5.22 -2.94 -13.27
C GLN A 997 -4.97 -4.43 -13.02
N GLU A 998 -5.05 -5.24 -14.08
CA GLU A 998 -4.82 -6.69 -14.06
C GLU A 998 -3.34 -7.03 -14.31
N THR A 999 -2.55 -7.07 -13.24
CA THR A 999 -1.09 -7.39 -13.31
C THR A 999 -0.74 -8.77 -12.79
N LYS A 1000 -1.72 -9.49 -12.21
CA LYS A 1000 -1.51 -10.83 -11.68
C LYS A 1000 -1.80 -11.93 -12.67
N THR A 1001 -2.58 -11.64 -13.72
CA THR A 1001 -2.95 -12.65 -14.70
C THR A 1001 -2.95 -12.07 -16.10
N THR A 1002 -1.90 -12.32 -16.85
CA THR A 1002 -1.82 -12.07 -18.30
C THR A 1002 -1.06 -13.23 -18.95
N VAL A 1003 -0.72 -13.11 -20.23
CA VAL A 1003 -0.02 -14.17 -20.98
C VAL A 1003 1.25 -13.65 -21.64
N CYS A 1004 2.21 -14.54 -21.80
CA CYS A 1004 3.49 -14.26 -22.44
C CYS A 1004 4.01 -15.45 -23.26
N GLN A 1005 5.05 -15.15 -24.03
CA GLN A 1005 5.96 -16.12 -24.62
C GLN A 1005 7.38 -15.77 -24.13
N ILE A 1006 8.15 -16.80 -23.83
CA ILE A 1006 9.54 -16.68 -23.41
C ILE A 1006 10.42 -17.32 -24.48
N GLU A 1007 11.45 -16.60 -24.89
CA GLU A 1007 12.43 -17.07 -25.89
C GLU A 1007 13.83 -16.79 -25.38
N ARG A 1008 14.78 -17.65 -25.73
CA ARG A 1008 16.20 -17.41 -25.45
C ARG A 1008 16.67 -16.13 -26.14
N PHE A 1009 17.46 -15.31 -25.45
CA PHE A 1009 18.14 -14.17 -26.05
C PHE A 1009 19.28 -14.69 -26.93
N ALA A 1010 19.13 -14.56 -28.25
CA ALA A 1010 20.13 -14.97 -29.25
C ALA A 1010 21.32 -14.03 -29.30
#